data_AF-A0A2V9BS55-F1
#
_entry.id   AF-A0A2V9BS55-F1
#
_cell.length_a   1.000
_cell.length_b   1.000
_cell.length_c   1.000
_cell.angle_alpha   90.00
_cell.angle_beta   90.00
_cell.angle_gamma   90.00
#
_symmetry.space_group_name_H-M   'P 1'
#
loop_
_entity.id
_entity.type
_entity.pdbx_description
1 polymer ?
#
loop_
_entity_poly.entity_id
_entity_poly.type
_entity_poly.pdbx_seq_one_letter_code
_entity_poly.pdbx_strand_id
1 'polypeptide(L)'
;MDRAAMNLLTRIPVCCWLLLALGAPQGAPTTAWSTAANPQGSALGTPVGSVSPGDDEPVIRVSDRSVTIPRMEQAPTIEDFLTMEASPRMAGKMARIEGFRQWIPHDGEPVSQRTVAYLGYDSKNFYAVFVCFDSEPGKIRAHLGRRDDIWDDDFVDVWIDSFHDHRRAYEFVVNPMGVQGDGLATDNSEDFSFDTVWDSRGQIMKEGWVAWMAIPFKSLRFSNAPRQTWGITLQREIHRANEKSFWPYTTRREEGIIAQNGDMQGMENISPGRNMQFIPYGLLRSFRGLDLRDPGAPRFDSRSAKLDGGVDSKLIIKRSLVLDATLEPDFSQVESDQPQVTVSQRFEVFFPEKRPFFLENSNYFDTPINLFFTRRIVQPQFGARLTGKMGKYSLGMLVADDRSPGLLVPDNDPLAGKRAHFGIARVSRDILKDSSIGLMYTDREFQGSFNRVGGVDATLRLSKTTVWRFQAVESATRQADGTYLAGPAFEGDLSRFGHSFNSVLHYTGRSDGFRTQTGFDPQPDIHNISFDPWYNFWPKKHLLRWGPEFVVYRIYDHEGNRLNWGYTPMVFFEMPRQTFLNLGYAQEAELLRPRDFAVLTHNKDFVRNTKFFFFRTAPSKRIIFDMDYRWGRRINFAPP
;
A
#
# COMPACT_ATOMS: atom_id res chain seq x y z
N MET A 1 -6.55 1.54 75.01
CA MET A 1 -5.82 2.04 73.82
C MET A 1 -4.80 0.98 73.46
N ASP A 2 -5.01 0.22 72.38
CA ASP A 2 -4.73 -1.22 72.43
C ASP A 2 -3.81 -1.80 71.35
N ARG A 3 -3.03 -2.76 71.83
CA ARG A 3 -2.47 -3.96 71.20
C ARG A 3 -2.76 -4.24 69.70
N ALA A 4 -1.66 -4.20 68.93
CA ALA A 4 -1.04 -5.37 68.28
C ALA A 4 -1.65 -6.04 67.02
N ALA A 5 -0.75 -6.78 66.33
CA ALA A 5 -0.96 -7.83 65.33
C ALA A 5 -1.37 -7.44 63.89
N MET A 6 -0.93 -8.13 62.81
CA MET A 6 0.29 -8.95 62.59
C MET A 6 0.50 -9.26 61.09
N ASN A 7 1.76 -9.38 60.65
CA ASN A 7 2.30 -10.08 59.46
C ASN A 7 2.01 -9.64 58.00
N LEU A 8 3.13 -9.62 57.24
CA LEU A 8 3.41 -9.97 55.84
C LEU A 8 2.26 -10.07 54.80
N LEU A 9 2.43 -9.40 53.66
CA LEU A 9 2.88 -10.07 52.41
C LEU A 9 3.30 -9.08 51.28
N THR A 10 4.33 -9.49 50.51
CA THR A 10 4.76 -9.08 49.15
C THR A 10 4.49 -7.67 48.56
N ARG A 11 5.56 -7.02 48.09
CA ARG A 11 5.55 -5.87 47.15
C ARG A 11 5.15 -6.29 45.72
N ILE A 12 4.25 -5.57 45.04
CA ILE A 12 4.31 -5.21 43.60
C ILE A 12 3.49 -3.92 43.37
N PRO A 13 4.03 -2.88 42.67
CA PRO A 13 3.22 -1.81 42.09
C PRO A 13 3.33 -1.68 40.56
N VAL A 14 2.18 -1.72 39.89
CA VAL A 14 1.75 -0.91 38.72
C VAL A 14 2.78 -0.52 37.62
N CYS A 15 2.67 -1.19 36.46
CA CYS A 15 2.65 -0.62 35.09
C CYS A 15 1.92 -1.66 34.19
N CYS A 16 0.99 -1.40 33.26
CA CYS A 16 0.60 -0.27 32.40
C CYS A 16 1.25 -0.20 31.00
N TRP A 17 0.50 -0.75 30.03
CA TRP A 17 0.37 -0.38 28.59
C TRP A 17 1.44 -0.80 27.54
N LEU A 18 0.92 -1.01 26.31
CA LEU A 18 1.59 -1.30 25.01
C LEU A 18 2.28 -2.69 24.91
N LEU A 19 1.93 -3.66 24.02
CA LEU A 19 1.13 -3.71 22.77
C LEU A 19 1.66 -2.78 21.65
N LEU A 20 1.77 -3.12 20.36
CA LEU A 20 1.48 -4.33 19.53
C LEU A 20 2.33 -4.16 18.22
N ALA A 21 2.38 -5.00 17.17
CA ALA A 21 1.82 -6.30 16.78
C ALA A 21 2.79 -7.00 15.77
N LEU A 22 2.58 -8.29 15.44
CA LEU A 22 2.95 -8.85 14.13
C LEU A 22 2.23 -10.20 13.85
N GLY A 23 1.46 -10.29 12.77
CA GLY A 23 1.01 -11.56 12.14
C GLY A 23 -0.50 -11.87 12.10
N ALA A 24 -1.03 -12.24 10.91
CA ALA A 24 -2.25 -13.05 10.74
C ALA A 24 -2.47 -13.71 9.35
N PRO A 25 -2.44 -15.07 9.25
CA PRO A 25 -3.10 -15.89 8.20
C PRO A 25 -4.66 -16.15 8.31
N GLN A 26 -5.22 -17.27 7.76
CA GLN A 26 -6.69 -17.63 7.64
C GLN A 26 -7.21 -19.05 8.18
N GLY A 27 -8.30 -19.81 7.78
CA GLY A 27 -8.76 -21.06 8.54
C GLY A 27 -9.98 -22.18 8.52
N ALA A 28 -11.19 -22.26 7.85
CA ALA A 28 -12.07 -23.53 7.61
C ALA A 28 -13.21 -24.09 8.62
N PRO A 29 -13.98 -25.27 8.49
CA PRO A 29 -14.40 -26.25 7.39
C PRO A 29 -15.77 -27.12 7.47
N THR A 30 -16.05 -27.98 6.43
CA THR A 30 -16.67 -29.38 6.21
C THR A 30 -17.58 -30.20 7.20
N THR A 31 -18.38 -31.27 6.86
CA THR A 31 -18.35 -32.32 5.75
C THR A 31 -19.65 -33.17 5.46
N ALA A 32 -19.91 -33.53 4.17
CA ALA A 32 -20.48 -34.79 3.55
C ALA A 32 -21.93 -35.31 3.89
N TRP A 33 -22.67 -36.13 3.08
CA TRP A 33 -22.35 -37.15 2.04
C TRP A 33 -23.39 -37.31 0.87
N SER A 34 -22.94 -37.73 -0.33
CA SER A 34 -23.61 -38.64 -1.35
C SER A 34 -24.94 -38.21 -2.07
N THR A 35 -25.35 -38.64 -3.28
CA THR A 35 -24.75 -39.48 -4.38
C THR A 35 -25.48 -39.32 -5.75
N ALA A 36 -24.81 -39.74 -6.84
CA ALA A 36 -25.32 -40.41 -8.06
C ALA A 36 -25.84 -39.65 -9.33
N ALA A 37 -25.41 -40.21 -10.48
CA ALA A 37 -26.04 -40.34 -11.80
C ALA A 37 -26.21 -39.14 -12.77
N ASN A 38 -25.90 -39.43 -14.04
CA ASN A 38 -26.14 -38.72 -15.31
C ASN A 38 -26.44 -39.86 -16.34
N PRO A 39 -27.24 -39.71 -17.42
CA PRO A 39 -26.66 -39.21 -18.68
C PRO A 39 -27.63 -38.60 -19.74
N GLN A 40 -27.02 -38.06 -20.81
CA GLN A 40 -27.57 -37.78 -22.16
C GLN A 40 -28.55 -36.61 -22.37
N GLY A 41 -28.40 -35.98 -23.55
CA GLY A 41 -29.23 -34.87 -24.07
C GLY A 41 -28.42 -34.06 -25.09
N SER A 42 -28.80 -34.07 -26.37
CA SER A 42 -27.97 -33.53 -27.47
C SER A 42 -28.74 -32.59 -28.41
N ALA A 43 -27.97 -31.96 -29.32
CA ALA A 43 -28.33 -31.36 -30.61
C ALA A 43 -28.28 -29.83 -30.74
N LEU A 44 -27.97 -29.39 -31.97
CA LEU A 44 -27.77 -28.00 -32.38
C LEU A 44 -29.09 -27.33 -32.78
N GLY A 45 -29.11 -25.99 -32.75
CA GLY A 45 -30.17 -25.19 -33.36
C GLY A 45 -29.85 -23.70 -33.44
N THR A 46 -29.26 -23.24 -34.54
CA THR A 46 -29.25 -21.82 -34.93
C THR A 46 -30.21 -21.61 -36.08
N PRO A 47 -30.95 -20.49 -36.08
CA PRO A 47 -30.98 -19.68 -37.29
C PRO A 47 -30.94 -18.16 -37.06
N VAL A 48 -30.13 -17.52 -37.90
CA VAL A 48 -30.33 -16.23 -38.59
C VAL A 48 -31.19 -15.14 -37.91
N GLY A 49 -30.52 -14.01 -37.66
CA GLY A 49 -31.07 -12.79 -37.11
C GLY A 49 -32.27 -12.17 -37.84
N SER A 50 -33.01 -11.38 -37.06
CA SER A 50 -33.79 -10.25 -37.54
C SER A 50 -33.18 -8.98 -36.95
N VAL A 51 -33.13 -7.90 -37.73
CA VAL A 51 -32.71 -6.57 -37.26
C VAL A 51 -33.95 -5.70 -37.23
N SER A 52 -34.35 -5.29 -36.02
CA SER A 52 -35.36 -4.25 -35.82
C SER A 52 -34.66 -3.03 -35.24
N PRO A 53 -34.90 -1.81 -35.75
CA PRO A 53 -34.41 -0.59 -35.11
C PRO A 53 -35.21 -0.38 -33.82
N GLY A 54 -34.52 -0.39 -32.68
CA GLY A 54 -35.13 -0.22 -31.37
C GLY A 54 -34.18 0.50 -30.42
N ASP A 55 -34.63 1.68 -29.98
CA ASP A 55 -34.35 2.39 -28.72
C ASP A 55 -33.05 2.06 -27.96
N ASP A 56 -32.15 3.05 -27.88
CA ASP A 56 -30.96 3.05 -27.02
C ASP A 56 -31.32 3.19 -25.51
N GLU A 57 -32.16 2.30 -24.97
CA GLU A 57 -32.18 2.08 -23.51
C GLU A 57 -30.86 1.40 -23.08
N PRO A 58 -30.16 1.93 -22.06
CA PRO A 58 -28.87 1.39 -21.62
C PRO A 58 -29.06 0.04 -20.88
N VAL A 59 -29.16 -1.05 -21.64
CA VAL A 59 -29.32 -2.42 -21.13
C VAL A 59 -28.23 -2.74 -20.11
N ILE A 60 -28.63 -2.92 -18.85
CA ILE A 60 -27.74 -3.40 -17.78
C ILE A 60 -27.28 -4.82 -18.14
N ARG A 61 -25.99 -4.96 -18.44
CA ARG A 61 -25.34 -6.24 -18.70
C ARG A 61 -24.35 -6.54 -17.59
N VAL A 62 -24.46 -7.73 -17.02
CA VAL A 62 -23.47 -8.30 -16.09
C VAL A 62 -23.04 -9.65 -16.66
N SER A 63 -21.74 -9.86 -16.75
CA SER A 63 -21.12 -11.15 -17.07
C SER A 63 -20.08 -11.51 -16.00
N ASP A 64 -19.50 -12.71 -16.08
CA ASP A 64 -18.50 -13.19 -15.12
C ASP A 64 -17.27 -12.26 -14.96
N ARG A 65 -17.02 -11.36 -15.92
CA ARG A 65 -15.89 -10.41 -15.92
C ARG A 65 -16.19 -9.00 -16.42
N SER A 66 -17.44 -8.59 -16.63
CA SER A 66 -17.77 -7.23 -17.07
C SER A 66 -19.14 -6.76 -16.57
N VAL A 67 -19.27 -5.45 -16.37
CA VAL A 67 -20.49 -4.77 -15.94
C VAL A 67 -20.75 -3.50 -16.74
N THR A 68 -21.97 -3.32 -17.21
CA THR A 68 -22.50 -2.02 -17.66
C THR A 68 -23.19 -1.34 -16.48
N ILE A 69 -22.61 -0.25 -15.99
CA ILE A 69 -23.16 0.53 -14.89
C ILE A 69 -24.28 1.44 -15.44
N PRO A 70 -25.51 1.38 -14.90
CA PRO A 70 -26.58 2.29 -15.28
C PRO A 70 -26.37 3.70 -14.69
N ARG A 71 -26.84 4.69 -15.43
CA ARG A 71 -26.97 6.07 -14.93
C ARG A 71 -28.27 6.22 -14.15
N MET A 72 -28.19 6.89 -13.01
CA MET A 72 -29.31 7.12 -12.11
C MET A 72 -29.73 8.59 -12.11
N GLU A 73 -31.03 8.85 -12.02
CA GLU A 73 -31.61 10.20 -11.85
C GLU A 73 -31.64 10.64 -10.38
N GLN A 74 -31.68 9.68 -9.46
CA GLN A 74 -31.73 9.88 -8.01
C GLN A 74 -30.61 9.08 -7.36
N ALA A 75 -29.90 9.68 -6.41
CA ALA A 75 -28.90 8.96 -5.64
C ALA A 75 -29.55 7.89 -4.72
N PRO A 76 -28.99 6.66 -4.65
CA PRO A 76 -29.38 5.69 -3.65
C PRO A 76 -29.02 6.19 -2.25
N THR A 77 -29.82 5.86 -1.25
CA THR A 77 -29.44 6.06 0.17
C THR A 77 -29.39 4.72 0.89
N ILE A 78 -28.77 4.63 2.06
CA ILE A 78 -28.61 3.33 2.75
C ILE A 78 -29.98 2.72 3.12
N GLU A 79 -30.98 3.55 3.37
CA GLU A 79 -32.37 3.16 3.66
C GLU A 79 -33.02 2.38 2.50
N ASP A 80 -32.56 2.54 1.25
CA ASP A 80 -33.03 1.72 0.14
C ASP A 80 -32.61 0.24 0.25
N PHE A 81 -31.69 -0.10 1.16
CA PHE A 81 -31.08 -1.44 1.24
C PHE A 81 -31.17 -2.08 2.63
N LEU A 82 -31.69 -1.36 3.64
CA LEU A 82 -31.88 -1.89 5.00
C LEU A 82 -32.89 -3.07 5.08
N THR A 83 -33.67 -3.30 4.03
CA THR A 83 -34.48 -4.52 3.86
C THR A 83 -33.68 -5.74 3.39
N MET A 84 -32.34 -5.64 3.31
CA MET A 84 -31.41 -6.65 2.76
C MET A 84 -31.67 -6.99 1.28
N GLU A 85 -32.47 -6.18 0.60
CA GLU A 85 -32.70 -6.15 -0.85
C GLU A 85 -32.99 -4.70 -1.26
N ALA A 86 -32.78 -4.36 -2.55
CA ALA A 86 -33.02 -3.02 -3.06
C ALA A 86 -34.51 -2.64 -3.02
N SER A 87 -34.81 -1.47 -2.47
CA SER A 87 -36.17 -0.93 -2.34
C SER A 87 -36.87 -0.80 -3.70
N PRO A 88 -38.21 -0.71 -3.76
CA PRO A 88 -38.94 -0.38 -4.99
C PRO A 88 -38.51 0.95 -5.66
N ARG A 89 -37.78 1.83 -4.95
CA ARG A 89 -37.20 3.06 -5.52
C ARG A 89 -35.96 2.77 -6.37
N MET A 90 -35.16 1.77 -5.99
CA MET A 90 -33.85 1.44 -6.59
C MET A 90 -33.81 0.10 -7.35
N ALA A 91 -34.78 -0.79 -7.15
CA ALA A 91 -34.90 -2.06 -7.85
C ALA A 91 -34.85 -1.86 -9.38
N GLY A 92 -33.97 -2.60 -10.05
CA GLY A 92 -33.74 -2.51 -11.50
C GLY A 92 -32.92 -1.29 -11.98
N LYS A 93 -32.61 -0.30 -11.12
CA LYS A 93 -31.89 0.93 -11.50
C LYS A 93 -30.39 0.90 -11.25
N MET A 94 -29.88 -0.17 -10.64
CA MET A 94 -28.45 -0.39 -10.35
C MET A 94 -28.01 -1.74 -10.93
N ALA A 95 -26.76 -1.81 -11.40
CA ALA A 95 -26.16 -3.06 -11.83
C ALA A 95 -25.98 -3.97 -10.62
N ARG A 96 -26.71 -5.09 -10.62
CA ARG A 96 -26.77 -6.03 -9.50
C ARG A 96 -25.76 -7.17 -9.71
N ILE A 97 -24.74 -7.20 -8.86
CA ILE A 97 -23.60 -8.12 -8.92
C ILE A 97 -23.74 -9.20 -7.85
N GLU A 98 -23.66 -10.45 -8.27
CA GLU A 98 -23.56 -11.64 -7.42
C GLU A 98 -22.41 -12.53 -7.93
N GLY A 99 -22.22 -13.70 -7.31
CA GLY A 99 -21.28 -14.70 -7.82
C GLY A 99 -19.85 -14.57 -7.31
N PHE A 100 -19.60 -13.71 -6.30
CA PHE A 100 -18.33 -13.62 -5.57
C PHE A 100 -17.70 -15.00 -5.31
N ARG A 101 -16.39 -15.11 -5.55
CA ARG A 101 -15.61 -16.35 -5.42
C ARG A 101 -14.44 -16.17 -4.46
N GLN A 102 -14.17 -17.20 -3.67
CA GLN A 102 -13.06 -17.24 -2.75
C GLN A 102 -11.73 -17.21 -3.51
N TRP A 103 -10.82 -16.33 -3.09
CA TRP A 103 -9.41 -16.30 -3.49
C TRP A 103 -8.58 -17.01 -2.40
N ILE A 104 -8.84 -16.66 -1.14
CA ILE A 104 -8.59 -17.56 0.00
C ILE A 104 -9.89 -17.84 0.75
N PRO A 105 -10.10 -19.08 1.22
CA PRO A 105 -9.20 -20.22 1.01
C PRO A 105 -9.31 -20.90 -0.34
N HIS A 106 -10.53 -21.30 -0.71
CA HIS A 106 -10.76 -22.36 -1.66
C HIS A 106 -10.97 -21.73 -3.03
N ASP A 107 -9.87 -21.23 -3.59
CA ASP A 107 -9.69 -20.69 -4.95
C ASP A 107 -10.74 -21.18 -5.97
N GLY A 108 -11.80 -20.40 -6.15
CA GLY A 108 -12.92 -20.65 -7.06
C GLY A 108 -14.22 -21.21 -6.47
N GLU A 109 -14.28 -21.55 -5.19
CA GLU A 109 -15.55 -21.88 -4.49
C GLU A 109 -16.38 -20.59 -4.22
N PRO A 110 -17.71 -20.66 -4.11
CA PRO A 110 -18.55 -19.48 -3.81
C PRO A 110 -18.24 -18.85 -2.45
N VAL A 111 -18.47 -17.54 -2.32
CA VAL A 111 -18.41 -16.82 -1.04
C VAL A 111 -19.25 -17.54 0.03
N SER A 112 -18.72 -17.78 1.24
CA SER A 112 -19.44 -18.58 2.25
C SER A 112 -20.65 -17.86 2.86
N GLN A 113 -20.69 -16.54 2.74
CA GLN A 113 -21.77 -15.68 3.19
C GLN A 113 -22.24 -14.82 2.00
N ARG A 114 -23.48 -15.03 1.53
CA ARG A 114 -24.00 -14.42 0.30
C ARG A 114 -23.77 -12.91 0.33
N THR A 115 -23.07 -12.40 -0.68
CA THR A 115 -22.83 -10.97 -0.85
C THR A 115 -23.36 -10.54 -2.21
N VAL A 116 -24.10 -9.44 -2.21
CA VAL A 116 -24.66 -8.79 -3.41
C VAL A 116 -24.12 -7.37 -3.42
N ALA A 117 -23.57 -6.90 -4.54
CA ALA A 117 -23.21 -5.50 -4.72
C ALA A 117 -24.14 -4.85 -5.74
N TYR A 118 -24.51 -3.59 -5.51
CA TYR A 118 -25.32 -2.77 -6.41
C TYR A 118 -24.47 -1.58 -6.82
N LEU A 119 -24.21 -1.45 -8.12
CA LEU A 119 -23.38 -0.39 -8.68
C LEU A 119 -24.21 0.57 -9.55
N GLY A 120 -23.94 1.86 -9.46
CA GLY A 120 -24.63 2.89 -10.25
C GLY A 120 -23.80 4.18 -10.33
N TYR A 121 -24.16 5.11 -11.21
CA TYR A 121 -23.55 6.45 -11.21
C TYR A 121 -24.57 7.56 -11.46
N ASP A 122 -24.29 8.78 -11.00
CA ASP A 122 -25.03 9.99 -11.36
C ASP A 122 -24.10 11.01 -12.05
N SER A 123 -24.50 12.28 -12.17
CA SER A 123 -23.65 13.32 -12.75
C SER A 123 -22.38 13.69 -11.96
N LYS A 124 -22.21 13.18 -10.74
CA LYS A 124 -21.18 13.62 -9.76
C LYS A 124 -20.41 12.47 -9.13
N ASN A 125 -21.07 11.34 -8.86
CA ASN A 125 -20.52 10.25 -8.08
C ASN A 125 -20.74 8.89 -8.76
N PHE A 126 -19.79 7.99 -8.53
CA PHE A 126 -19.99 6.55 -8.59
C PHE A 126 -20.55 6.07 -7.25
N TYR A 127 -21.44 5.09 -7.28
CA TYR A 127 -22.08 4.50 -6.10
C TYR A 127 -21.86 3.00 -6.07
N ALA A 128 -21.44 2.49 -4.91
CA ALA A 128 -21.37 1.06 -4.62
C ALA A 128 -22.11 0.78 -3.30
N VAL A 129 -23.06 -0.15 -3.33
CA VAL A 129 -23.78 -0.59 -2.12
C VAL A 129 -23.66 -2.10 -2.00
N PHE A 130 -23.04 -2.56 -0.93
CA PHE A 130 -22.92 -3.98 -0.63
C PHE A 130 -24.00 -4.38 0.37
N VAL A 131 -24.71 -5.46 0.05
CA VAL A 131 -25.59 -6.17 0.97
C VAL A 131 -24.94 -7.52 1.27
N CYS A 132 -24.42 -7.63 2.47
CA CYS A 132 -23.66 -8.77 2.95
C CYS A 132 -24.53 -9.57 3.92
N PHE A 133 -25.20 -10.60 3.41
CA PHE A 133 -25.92 -11.54 4.27
C PHE A 133 -24.93 -12.26 5.20
N ASP A 134 -25.42 -12.68 6.35
CA ASP A 134 -24.63 -13.42 7.33
C ASP A 134 -25.51 -14.42 8.08
N SER A 135 -25.11 -15.70 8.08
CA SER A 135 -25.85 -16.76 8.79
C SER A 135 -25.65 -16.71 10.31
N GLU A 136 -24.69 -15.93 10.82
CA GLU A 136 -24.45 -15.73 12.25
C GLU A 136 -24.13 -14.24 12.57
N PRO A 137 -25.06 -13.27 12.36
CA PRO A 137 -24.76 -11.84 12.43
C PRO A 137 -24.17 -11.36 13.77
N GLY A 138 -24.53 -12.03 14.87
CA GLY A 138 -23.92 -11.80 16.18
C GLY A 138 -22.39 -11.99 16.22
N LYS A 139 -21.82 -12.71 15.24
CA LYS A 139 -20.38 -12.95 15.08
C LYS A 139 -19.69 -12.03 14.05
N ILE A 140 -20.42 -11.21 13.27
CA ILE A 140 -19.82 -10.15 12.43
C ILE A 140 -18.93 -9.29 13.32
N ARG A 141 -17.65 -9.14 12.97
CA ARG A 141 -16.70 -8.30 13.70
C ARG A 141 -16.69 -6.91 13.08
N ALA A 142 -16.99 -5.91 13.91
CA ALA A 142 -17.06 -4.52 13.50
C ALA A 142 -16.80 -3.61 14.71
N HIS A 143 -15.93 -2.64 14.54
CA HIS A 143 -15.56 -1.64 15.54
C HIS A 143 -15.72 -0.23 14.94
N LEU A 144 -15.83 0.76 15.81
CA LEU A 144 -15.78 2.18 15.43
C LEU A 144 -14.36 2.69 15.72
N GLY A 145 -13.47 2.56 14.72
CA GLY A 145 -12.07 2.99 14.79
C GLY A 145 -11.84 4.41 14.28
N ARG A 146 -10.56 4.78 14.08
CA ARG A 146 -10.18 5.88 13.18
C ARG A 146 -10.44 5.46 11.73
N ARG A 147 -10.42 6.42 10.80
CA ARG A 147 -10.17 6.12 9.38
C ARG A 147 -8.89 5.28 9.26
N ASP A 148 -8.87 4.36 8.30
CA ASP A 148 -7.74 3.47 7.99
C ASP A 148 -7.39 2.46 9.12
N ASP A 149 -8.21 2.36 10.16
CA ASP A 149 -8.08 1.45 11.30
C ASP A 149 -9.20 0.38 11.29
N ILE A 150 -9.22 -0.40 10.21
CA ILE A 150 -10.30 -1.33 9.84
C ILE A 150 -9.83 -2.76 9.54
N TRP A 151 -8.52 -3.00 9.46
CA TRP A 151 -7.92 -4.22 8.90
C TRP A 151 -8.15 -5.48 9.71
N ASP A 152 -8.58 -5.35 10.96
CA ASP A 152 -8.96 -6.48 11.82
C ASP A 152 -10.49 -6.71 11.85
N ASP A 153 -11.33 -6.00 11.08
CA ASP A 153 -12.80 -6.17 10.99
C ASP A 153 -13.29 -6.88 9.72
N ASP A 154 -14.50 -7.47 9.76
CA ASP A 154 -15.23 -7.79 8.51
C ASP A 154 -15.31 -6.51 7.64
N PHE A 155 -15.03 -6.59 6.33
CA PHE A 155 -15.18 -5.42 5.43
C PHE A 155 -15.61 -5.77 4.00
N VAL A 156 -15.90 -4.73 3.22
CA VAL A 156 -16.04 -4.75 1.75
C VAL A 156 -15.20 -3.64 1.13
N ASP A 157 -14.82 -3.80 -0.13
CA ASP A 157 -13.85 -2.94 -0.80
C ASP A 157 -14.09 -2.89 -2.33
N VAL A 158 -13.73 -1.76 -2.95
CA VAL A 158 -13.92 -1.45 -4.38
C VAL A 158 -12.62 -0.91 -4.97
N TRP A 159 -11.95 -1.74 -5.78
CA TRP A 159 -10.75 -1.41 -6.53
C TRP A 159 -11.12 -0.81 -7.88
N ILE A 160 -10.68 0.41 -8.18
CA ILE A 160 -10.99 1.15 -9.41
C ILE A 160 -9.73 1.49 -10.21
N ASP A 161 -9.48 0.75 -11.28
CA ASP A 161 -8.52 1.11 -12.33
C ASP A 161 -9.16 2.06 -13.35
N SER A 162 -9.18 3.33 -12.97
CA SER A 162 -9.67 4.49 -13.73
C SER A 162 -9.03 4.75 -15.11
N PHE A 163 -7.93 4.06 -15.46
CA PHE A 163 -7.23 4.19 -16.74
C PHE A 163 -7.27 2.92 -17.60
N HIS A 164 -7.80 1.82 -17.07
CA HIS A 164 -7.83 0.49 -17.70
C HIS A 164 -6.43 0.03 -18.15
N ASP A 165 -5.42 0.27 -17.29
CA ASP A 165 -4.03 -0.12 -17.54
C ASP A 165 -3.53 -1.33 -16.77
N HIS A 166 -4.39 -1.91 -15.92
CA HIS A 166 -4.20 -3.12 -15.12
C HIS A 166 -3.02 -3.09 -14.12
N ARG A 167 -2.44 -1.91 -13.83
CA ARG A 167 -1.28 -1.77 -12.93
C ARG A 167 -1.54 -0.95 -11.67
N ARG A 168 -2.59 -0.13 -11.67
CA ARG A 168 -2.94 0.78 -10.58
C ARG A 168 -4.44 0.77 -10.33
N ALA A 169 -4.83 0.83 -9.06
CA ALA A 169 -6.23 1.04 -8.67
C ALA A 169 -6.31 2.01 -7.48
N TYR A 170 -7.44 2.72 -7.39
CA TYR A 170 -7.88 3.33 -6.13
C TYR A 170 -8.63 2.26 -5.32
N GLU A 171 -8.35 2.14 -4.03
CA GLU A 171 -9.07 1.27 -3.09
C GLU A 171 -10.06 2.08 -2.26
N PHE A 172 -11.21 1.49 -1.92
CA PHE A 172 -12.29 2.15 -1.18
C PHE A 172 -12.98 1.15 -0.26
N VAL A 173 -12.53 1.11 0.99
CA VAL A 173 -12.84 0.08 1.98
C VAL A 173 -13.87 0.59 3.00
N VAL A 174 -14.88 -0.22 3.33
CA VAL A 174 -15.88 0.08 4.37
C VAL A 174 -16.15 -1.12 5.27
N ASN A 175 -16.12 -0.90 6.59
CA ASN A 175 -16.53 -1.89 7.61
C ASN A 175 -18.04 -1.76 7.98
N PRO A 176 -18.65 -2.71 8.72
CA PRO A 176 -20.07 -2.67 9.10
C PRO A 176 -20.50 -1.50 10.00
N MET A 177 -19.57 -0.72 10.54
CA MET A 177 -19.86 0.54 11.25
C MET A 177 -19.80 1.78 10.34
N GLY A 178 -19.43 1.61 9.07
CA GLY A 178 -19.26 2.69 8.10
C GLY A 178 -17.88 3.35 8.12
N VAL A 179 -16.92 2.82 8.89
CA VAL A 179 -15.55 3.36 8.95
C VAL A 179 -14.88 3.18 7.59
N GLN A 180 -14.22 4.24 7.13
CA GLN A 180 -13.54 4.31 5.83
C GLN A 180 -12.08 3.86 5.93
N GLY A 181 -11.58 3.28 4.85
CA GLY A 181 -10.17 3.29 4.50
C GLY A 181 -10.02 3.45 2.98
N ASP A 182 -8.94 4.07 2.52
CA ASP A 182 -8.66 4.25 1.09
C ASP A 182 -7.16 4.26 0.82
N GLY A 183 -6.80 3.94 -0.43
CA GLY A 183 -5.41 3.72 -0.81
C GLY A 183 -5.17 3.72 -2.31
N LEU A 184 -3.90 3.63 -2.67
CA LEU A 184 -3.44 3.44 -4.05
C LEU A 184 -2.72 2.08 -4.18
N ALA A 185 -3.40 1.11 -4.78
CA ALA A 185 -2.80 -0.17 -5.13
C ALA A 185 -1.93 -0.07 -6.38
N THR A 186 -0.83 -0.84 -6.41
CA THR A 186 0.02 -1.08 -7.58
C THR A 186 0.34 -2.58 -7.71
N ASP A 187 0.97 -3.01 -8.81
CA ASP A 187 1.55 -4.37 -8.97
C ASP A 187 2.67 -4.71 -7.93
N ASN A 188 3.08 -3.75 -7.08
CA ASN A 188 4.22 -3.87 -6.15
C ASN A 188 3.88 -3.56 -4.68
N SER A 189 2.89 -2.70 -4.43
CA SER A 189 2.61 -2.10 -3.12
C SER A 189 1.21 -1.47 -3.07
N GLU A 190 0.63 -1.41 -1.88
CA GLU A 190 -0.60 -0.68 -1.54
C GLU A 190 -0.21 0.52 -0.66
N ASP A 191 -0.64 1.74 -1.03
CA ASP A 191 -0.31 2.98 -0.32
C ASP A 191 -1.56 3.60 0.33
N PHE A 192 -1.83 3.21 1.57
CA PHE A 192 -2.84 3.78 2.46
C PHE A 192 -2.40 5.12 3.11
N SER A 193 -1.40 5.81 2.55
CA SER A 193 -1.14 7.21 2.91
C SER A 193 -2.04 8.19 2.14
N PHE A 194 -2.63 7.74 1.02
CA PHE A 194 -3.59 8.45 0.18
C PHE A 194 -4.94 8.63 0.90
N ASP A 195 -5.34 9.88 1.13
CA ASP A 195 -6.66 10.27 1.64
C ASP A 195 -7.39 11.08 0.56
N THR A 196 -8.60 10.65 0.18
CA THR A 196 -9.48 11.43 -0.70
C THR A 196 -10.87 11.67 -0.10
N VAL A 197 -11.63 12.63 -0.65
CA VAL A 197 -12.95 12.99 -0.09
C VAL A 197 -14.07 12.17 -0.75
N TRP A 198 -14.67 11.27 0.02
CA TRP A 198 -15.82 10.44 -0.35
C TRP A 198 -16.72 10.15 0.88
N ASP A 199 -17.94 9.68 0.67
CA ASP A 199 -18.90 9.38 1.74
C ASP A 199 -19.16 7.87 1.86
N SER A 200 -19.15 7.34 3.09
CA SER A 200 -19.54 5.96 3.44
C SER A 200 -20.68 5.93 4.46
N ARG A 201 -21.45 4.84 4.51
CA ARG A 201 -22.29 4.46 5.66
C ARG A 201 -22.27 2.94 5.83
N GLY A 202 -22.40 2.45 7.05
CA GLY A 202 -22.47 1.01 7.34
C GLY A 202 -23.50 0.74 8.43
N GLN A 203 -24.25 -0.36 8.32
CA GLN A 203 -25.24 -0.75 9.30
C GLN A 203 -25.38 -2.28 9.40
N ILE A 204 -25.30 -2.82 10.63
CA ILE A 204 -25.55 -4.23 10.92
C ILE A 204 -27.07 -4.47 11.04
N MET A 205 -27.56 -5.52 10.38
CA MET A 205 -28.95 -5.94 10.31
C MET A 205 -29.16 -7.30 11.01
N LYS A 206 -30.39 -7.85 10.99
CA LYS A 206 -30.70 -9.15 11.64
C LYS A 206 -30.28 -10.35 10.81
N GLU A 207 -30.00 -10.13 9.52
CA GLU A 207 -29.72 -11.14 8.50
C GLU A 207 -28.32 -10.95 7.87
N GLY A 208 -27.52 -10.00 8.38
CA GLY A 208 -26.27 -9.57 7.76
C GLY A 208 -25.91 -8.12 8.08
N TRP A 209 -25.35 -7.41 7.11
CA TRP A 209 -25.06 -5.98 7.17
C TRP A 209 -25.07 -5.32 5.79
N VAL A 210 -25.15 -3.99 5.76
CA VAL A 210 -25.15 -3.17 4.55
C VAL A 210 -23.99 -2.17 4.61
N ALA A 211 -23.25 -2.03 3.52
CA ALA A 211 -22.29 -0.95 3.28
C ALA A 211 -22.80 -0.08 2.12
N TRP A 212 -22.71 1.24 2.25
CA TRP A 212 -23.05 2.19 1.20
C TRP A 212 -21.86 3.13 0.98
N MET A 213 -21.50 3.37 -0.28
CA MET A 213 -20.41 4.24 -0.71
C MET A 213 -20.88 5.21 -1.79
N ALA A 214 -20.48 6.48 -1.68
CA ALA A 214 -20.56 7.47 -2.75
C ALA A 214 -19.18 8.07 -2.99
N ILE A 215 -18.58 7.71 -4.13
CA ILE A 215 -17.21 8.07 -4.53
C ILE A 215 -17.32 9.18 -5.61
N PRO A 216 -16.99 10.44 -5.29
CA PRO A 216 -17.15 11.54 -6.24
C PRO A 216 -16.15 11.46 -7.39
N PHE A 217 -16.59 11.72 -8.62
CA PHE A 217 -15.71 11.71 -9.80
C PHE A 217 -14.59 12.76 -9.73
N LYS A 218 -14.81 13.87 -9.01
CA LYS A 218 -13.78 14.87 -8.66
C LYS A 218 -12.63 14.32 -7.80
N SER A 219 -12.85 13.21 -7.10
CA SER A 219 -11.92 12.57 -6.16
C SER A 219 -11.03 11.54 -6.86
N LEU A 220 -11.39 11.14 -8.08
CA LEU A 220 -10.65 10.24 -8.97
C LEU A 220 -9.90 11.04 -10.07
N ARG A 221 -8.97 10.38 -10.77
CA ARG A 221 -8.38 10.88 -12.02
C ARG A 221 -8.69 9.88 -13.13
N PHE A 222 -9.21 10.34 -14.26
CA PHE A 222 -9.52 9.52 -15.42
C PHE A 222 -9.46 10.37 -16.69
N SER A 223 -9.49 9.73 -17.86
CA SER A 223 -9.41 10.45 -19.13
C SER A 223 -10.68 11.26 -19.42
N ASN A 224 -10.56 12.47 -20.00
CA ASN A 224 -11.72 13.21 -20.52
C ASN A 224 -12.24 12.61 -21.86
N ALA A 225 -12.62 11.33 -21.86
CA ALA A 225 -13.28 10.62 -22.95
C ALA A 225 -14.83 10.62 -22.76
N PRO A 226 -15.65 10.73 -23.83
CA PRO A 226 -17.12 10.73 -23.68
C PRO A 226 -17.69 9.41 -23.14
N ARG A 227 -17.01 8.30 -23.39
CA ARG A 227 -17.29 6.96 -22.85
C ARG A 227 -16.10 6.51 -22.02
N GLN A 228 -16.37 5.90 -20.87
CA GLN A 228 -15.34 5.33 -19.99
C GLN A 228 -15.42 3.80 -19.98
N THR A 229 -14.25 3.18 -20.03
CA THR A 229 -14.02 1.79 -19.61
C THR A 229 -12.97 1.85 -18.51
N TRP A 230 -13.29 1.35 -17.32
CA TRP A 230 -12.37 1.25 -16.18
C TRP A 230 -12.24 -0.23 -15.78
N GLY A 231 -11.12 -0.61 -15.18
CA GLY A 231 -11.03 -1.89 -14.48
C GLY A 231 -11.72 -1.79 -13.12
N ILE A 232 -12.44 -2.85 -12.72
CA ILE A 232 -13.04 -2.97 -11.38
C ILE A 232 -12.74 -4.33 -10.75
N THR A 233 -12.50 -4.32 -9.44
CA THR A 233 -12.61 -5.50 -8.58
C THR A 233 -13.38 -5.13 -7.31
N LEU A 234 -14.25 -6.02 -6.84
CA LEU A 234 -15.03 -5.91 -5.62
C LEU A 234 -14.56 -7.00 -4.65
N GLN A 235 -14.26 -6.66 -3.40
CA GLN A 235 -13.83 -7.62 -2.37
C GLN A 235 -14.81 -7.66 -1.20
N ARG A 236 -14.93 -8.84 -0.58
CA ARG A 236 -15.58 -9.12 0.70
C ARG A 236 -14.60 -9.91 1.57
N GLU A 237 -14.31 -9.45 2.78
CA GLU A 237 -13.43 -10.16 3.73
C GLU A 237 -14.13 -10.49 5.05
N ILE A 238 -14.04 -11.77 5.47
CA ILE A 238 -14.83 -12.36 6.56
C ILE A 238 -13.90 -12.94 7.63
N HIS A 239 -13.38 -12.09 8.53
CA HIS A 239 -12.32 -12.41 9.53
C HIS A 239 -12.60 -13.57 10.50
N ARG A 240 -13.85 -14.04 10.60
CA ARG A 240 -14.19 -15.24 11.40
C ARG A 240 -14.19 -16.53 10.58
N ALA A 241 -14.67 -16.47 9.34
CA ALA A 241 -14.62 -17.58 8.39
C ALA A 241 -13.19 -17.77 7.86
N ASN A 242 -12.41 -16.68 7.95
CA ASN A 242 -11.08 -16.55 7.40
C ASN A 242 -11.12 -16.76 5.88
N GLU A 243 -11.71 -15.78 5.20
CA GLU A 243 -12.00 -15.79 3.76
C GLU A 243 -11.86 -14.39 3.15
N LYS A 244 -11.23 -14.30 1.97
CA LYS A 244 -11.31 -13.15 1.04
C LYS A 244 -11.97 -13.61 -0.26
N SER A 245 -13.09 -12.99 -0.62
CA SER A 245 -13.90 -13.34 -1.79
C SER A 245 -14.09 -12.15 -2.73
N PHE A 246 -13.99 -12.39 -4.04
CA PHE A 246 -13.90 -11.36 -5.08
C PHE A 246 -14.97 -11.50 -6.17
N TRP A 247 -15.41 -10.36 -6.72
CA TRP A 247 -16.00 -10.28 -8.07
C TRP A 247 -15.21 -9.26 -8.91
N PRO A 248 -14.81 -9.56 -10.17
CA PRO A 248 -14.96 -10.85 -10.84
C PRO A 248 -14.11 -11.94 -10.14
N TYR A 249 -14.17 -13.17 -10.65
CA TYR A 249 -13.33 -14.24 -10.11
C TYR A 249 -11.84 -13.96 -10.35
N THR A 250 -11.17 -13.57 -9.25
CA THR A 250 -9.72 -13.42 -9.12
C THR A 250 -9.16 -14.68 -8.48
N THR A 251 -8.13 -15.27 -9.08
CA THR A 251 -7.54 -16.56 -8.67
C THR A 251 -6.09 -16.40 -8.20
N ARG A 252 -5.65 -17.28 -7.30
CA ARG A 252 -4.23 -17.43 -6.92
C ARG A 252 -3.40 -18.17 -7.98
N ARG A 253 -3.98 -18.52 -9.13
CA ARG A 253 -3.28 -19.09 -10.30
C ARG A 253 -2.74 -18.02 -11.24
N GLU A 254 -3.03 -16.75 -10.97
CA GLU A 254 -2.51 -15.60 -11.72
C GLU A 254 -2.02 -14.55 -10.70
N GLU A 255 -0.93 -13.87 -11.01
CA GLU A 255 -0.22 -12.99 -10.10
C GLU A 255 -0.80 -11.56 -10.13
N GLY A 256 -1.06 -10.97 -8.96
CA GLY A 256 -1.67 -9.63 -8.83
C GLY A 256 -3.19 -9.62 -8.99
N ILE A 257 -3.85 -8.72 -8.26
CA ILE A 257 -5.31 -8.53 -8.27
C ILE A 257 -5.72 -7.60 -9.43
N ILE A 258 -5.01 -6.47 -9.60
CA ILE A 258 -5.31 -5.45 -10.63
C ILE A 258 -5.24 -6.03 -12.05
N ALA A 259 -4.27 -6.91 -12.30
CA ALA A 259 -4.14 -7.69 -13.55
C ALA A 259 -5.35 -8.60 -13.86
N GLN A 260 -6.19 -8.87 -12.85
CA GLN A 260 -7.39 -9.69 -12.92
C GLN A 260 -8.69 -8.88 -12.77
N ASN A 261 -8.64 -7.54 -12.84
CA ASN A 261 -9.84 -6.68 -12.89
C ASN A 261 -10.83 -7.10 -14.01
N GLY A 262 -12.10 -6.78 -13.79
CA GLY A 262 -13.18 -6.87 -14.77
C GLY A 262 -13.46 -5.54 -15.46
N ASP A 263 -14.13 -5.58 -16.61
CA ASP A 263 -14.39 -4.40 -17.43
C ASP A 263 -15.66 -3.66 -16.99
N MET A 264 -15.51 -2.51 -16.35
CA MET A 264 -16.60 -1.61 -15.98
C MET A 264 -16.86 -0.59 -17.10
N GLN A 265 -18.09 -0.58 -17.63
CA GLN A 265 -18.52 0.19 -18.81
C GLN A 265 -19.85 0.92 -18.53
N GLY A 266 -20.36 1.68 -19.51
CA GLY A 266 -21.68 2.36 -19.43
C GLY A 266 -21.64 3.75 -18.78
N MET A 267 -20.50 4.17 -18.23
CA MET A 267 -20.28 5.54 -17.77
C MET A 267 -20.03 6.48 -18.94
N GLU A 268 -20.99 7.37 -19.20
CA GLU A 268 -20.94 8.35 -20.28
C GLU A 268 -21.03 9.79 -19.77
N ASN A 269 -20.27 10.67 -20.41
CA ASN A 269 -20.27 12.12 -20.19
C ASN A 269 -20.04 12.56 -18.72
N ILE A 270 -19.40 11.70 -17.91
CA ILE A 270 -18.91 12.04 -16.58
C ILE A 270 -17.65 12.92 -16.66
N SER A 271 -17.35 13.66 -15.59
CA SER A 271 -16.26 14.65 -15.56
C SER A 271 -15.46 14.53 -14.26
N PRO A 272 -14.11 14.61 -14.30
CA PRO A 272 -13.25 14.57 -13.12
C PRO A 272 -13.25 15.89 -12.32
N GLY A 273 -14.35 16.66 -12.40
CA GLY A 273 -14.48 17.98 -11.78
C GLY A 273 -13.84 19.11 -12.59
N ARG A 274 -13.53 20.23 -11.91
CA ARG A 274 -12.86 21.37 -12.54
C ARG A 274 -11.41 20.98 -12.87
N ASN A 275 -11.03 21.09 -14.15
CA ASN A 275 -9.66 20.92 -14.64
C ASN A 275 -8.64 21.96 -14.08
N MET A 276 -9.05 22.82 -13.15
CA MET A 276 -8.21 23.86 -12.54
C MET A 276 -8.62 24.05 -11.06
N GLN A 277 -7.63 24.04 -10.17
CA GLN A 277 -7.76 24.38 -8.75
C GLN A 277 -6.68 25.39 -8.37
N PHE A 278 -7.00 26.29 -7.45
CA PHE A 278 -6.13 27.37 -6.98
C PHE A 278 -6.47 27.62 -5.51
N ILE A 279 -5.49 27.48 -4.63
CA ILE A 279 -5.62 27.45 -3.17
C ILE A 279 -4.65 28.48 -2.58
N PRO A 280 -5.03 29.77 -2.55
CA PRO A 280 -4.23 30.79 -1.87
C PRO A 280 -4.45 30.69 -0.36
N TYR A 281 -3.39 30.89 0.42
CA TYR A 281 -3.49 30.98 1.88
C TYR A 281 -2.61 32.12 2.43
N GLY A 282 -2.91 32.53 3.66
CA GLY A 282 -2.13 33.50 4.42
C GLY A 282 -2.15 33.16 5.90
N LEU A 283 -0.99 33.24 6.55
CA LEU A 283 -0.79 32.92 7.95
C LEU A 283 -0.14 34.11 8.66
N LEU A 284 -0.85 34.71 9.60
CA LEU A 284 -0.28 35.69 10.54
C LEU A 284 0.16 34.97 11.81
N ARG A 285 1.47 34.93 12.08
CA ARG A 285 2.03 34.33 13.30
C ARG A 285 2.88 35.31 14.08
N SER A 286 2.89 35.15 15.40
CA SER A 286 3.82 35.79 16.33
C SER A 286 4.63 34.67 16.99
N PHE A 287 5.95 34.81 17.10
CA PHE A 287 6.78 33.78 17.72
C PHE A 287 8.00 34.35 18.45
N ARG A 288 8.48 33.57 19.41
CA ARG A 288 9.78 33.71 20.08
C ARG A 288 10.35 32.32 20.29
N GLY A 289 11.38 31.97 19.53
CA GLY A 289 12.08 30.69 19.60
C GLY A 289 13.52 30.87 20.07
N LEU A 290 14.16 29.78 20.49
CA LEU A 290 15.60 29.75 20.72
C LEU A 290 16.27 29.26 19.43
N ASP A 291 17.10 30.12 18.84
CA ASP A 291 17.95 29.81 17.69
C ASP A 291 19.24 29.17 18.19
N LEU A 292 19.48 27.93 17.76
CA LEU A 292 20.58 27.07 18.17
C LEU A 292 21.51 26.71 16.99
N ARG A 293 21.36 27.38 15.83
CA ARG A 293 22.18 27.12 14.64
C ARG A 293 23.66 27.42 14.87
N ASP A 294 23.95 28.39 15.74
CA ASP A 294 25.27 28.59 16.36
C ASP A 294 25.22 28.11 17.82
N PRO A 295 25.79 26.94 18.15
CA PRO A 295 25.85 26.43 19.53
C PRO A 295 26.73 27.26 20.46
N GLY A 296 27.62 28.11 19.94
CA GLY A 296 28.46 29.03 20.71
C GLY A 296 27.79 30.36 21.01
N ALA A 297 26.78 30.76 20.22
CA ALA A 297 26.03 32.00 20.40
C ALA A 297 24.49 31.79 20.34
N PRO A 298 23.90 30.95 21.21
CA PRO A 298 22.46 30.69 21.22
C PRO A 298 21.67 31.97 21.50
N ARG A 299 20.76 32.34 20.60
CA ARG A 299 20.03 33.62 20.64
C ARG A 299 18.52 33.41 20.57
N PHE A 300 17.72 34.29 21.16
CA PHE A 300 16.27 34.28 20.91
C PHE A 300 15.99 34.95 19.57
N ASP A 301 15.46 34.22 18.59
CA ASP A 301 14.82 34.83 17.43
C ASP A 301 13.33 35.08 17.74
N SER A 302 12.83 36.24 17.36
CA SER A 302 11.41 36.57 17.57
C SER A 302 10.88 37.50 16.48
N ARG A 303 9.60 37.35 16.16
CA ARG A 303 8.84 38.26 15.30
C ARG A 303 7.51 38.54 15.97
N SER A 304 7.27 39.79 16.33
CA SER A 304 6.03 40.27 16.95
C SER A 304 4.83 40.07 16.02
N ALA A 305 5.04 40.27 14.72
CA ALA A 305 4.15 39.82 13.66
C ALA A 305 4.99 39.37 12.45
N LYS A 306 4.71 38.17 11.93
CA LYS A 306 5.16 37.70 10.63
C LYS A 306 3.94 37.27 9.83
N LEU A 307 3.74 37.89 8.68
CA LEU A 307 2.82 37.42 7.66
C LEU A 307 3.60 36.47 6.73
N ASP A 308 3.15 35.24 6.66
CA ASP A 308 3.50 34.29 5.60
C ASP A 308 2.27 34.11 4.70
N GLY A 309 2.49 33.62 3.48
CA GLY A 309 1.41 33.30 2.55
C GLY A 309 1.96 32.67 1.29
N GLY A 310 1.12 31.88 0.65
CA GLY A 310 1.51 31.05 -0.47
C GLY A 310 0.31 30.60 -1.28
N VAL A 311 0.56 29.76 -2.28
CA VAL A 311 -0.48 29.27 -3.18
C VAL A 311 -0.11 27.91 -3.75
N ASP A 312 -1.03 26.95 -3.57
CA ASP A 312 -1.04 25.70 -4.30
C ASP A 312 -1.98 25.81 -5.51
N SER A 313 -1.55 25.31 -6.65
CA SER A 313 -2.30 25.37 -7.91
C SER A 313 -2.19 24.05 -8.66
N LYS A 314 -3.22 23.73 -9.43
CA LYS A 314 -3.31 22.43 -10.11
C LYS A 314 -4.13 22.53 -11.39
N LEU A 315 -3.58 22.01 -12.49
CA LEU A 315 -4.08 22.22 -13.85
C LEU A 315 -4.09 20.88 -14.61
N ILE A 316 -5.25 20.41 -15.07
CA ILE A 316 -5.35 19.22 -15.91
C ILE A 316 -5.13 19.63 -17.38
N ILE A 317 -3.93 19.33 -17.88
CA ILE A 317 -3.47 19.63 -19.23
C ILE A 317 -3.82 18.44 -20.15
N LYS A 318 -4.35 18.72 -21.36
CA LYS A 318 -4.57 17.73 -22.44
C LYS A 318 -5.22 16.40 -21.98
N ARG A 319 -6.37 16.48 -21.29
CA ARG A 319 -7.25 15.35 -20.90
C ARG A 319 -6.71 14.31 -19.90
N SER A 320 -5.41 14.25 -19.63
CA SER A 320 -4.82 13.23 -18.74
C SER A 320 -3.41 13.55 -18.18
N LEU A 321 -2.85 14.73 -18.45
CA LEU A 321 -1.69 15.25 -17.70
C LEU A 321 -2.18 16.18 -16.58
N VAL A 322 -1.48 16.18 -15.46
CA VAL A 322 -1.72 17.01 -14.29
C VAL A 322 -0.45 17.81 -14.01
N LEU A 323 -0.55 19.13 -14.07
CA LEU A 323 0.48 20.05 -13.60
C LEU A 323 0.06 20.57 -12.22
N ASP A 324 0.70 20.07 -11.16
CA ASP A 324 0.66 20.65 -9.83
C ASP A 324 1.78 21.69 -9.72
N ALA A 325 1.52 22.86 -9.15
CA ALA A 325 2.54 23.88 -8.90
C ALA A 325 2.26 24.65 -7.61
N THR A 326 3.28 24.76 -6.77
CA THR A 326 3.24 25.40 -5.45
C THR A 326 4.24 26.56 -5.36
N LEU A 327 3.83 27.62 -4.66
CA LEU A 327 4.68 28.72 -4.21
C LEU A 327 4.45 28.90 -2.71
N GLU A 328 5.48 28.61 -1.91
CA GLU A 328 5.45 28.58 -0.44
C GLU A 328 4.32 27.68 0.08
N PRO A 329 4.41 26.33 -0.04
CA PRO A 329 3.29 25.42 0.30
C PRO A 329 2.89 25.45 1.78
N ASP A 330 1.60 25.25 2.05
CA ASP A 330 1.11 25.12 3.44
C ASP A 330 1.32 23.70 3.99
N PHE A 331 2.21 23.59 4.97
CA PHE A 331 2.40 22.36 5.77
C PHE A 331 1.80 22.48 7.19
N SER A 332 1.11 23.57 7.52
CA SER A 332 0.55 23.80 8.87
C SER A 332 -0.62 22.88 9.23
N GLN A 333 -1.28 22.30 8.22
CA GLN A 333 -2.44 21.40 8.37
C GLN A 333 -2.07 19.91 8.25
N VAL A 334 -0.79 19.57 8.21
CA VAL A 334 -0.30 18.19 8.04
C VAL A 334 -0.19 17.50 9.40
N GLU A 335 -0.63 16.24 9.51
CA GLU A 335 -0.52 15.46 10.75
C GLU A 335 0.97 15.30 11.15
N SER A 336 1.27 15.43 12.44
CA SER A 336 2.63 15.21 12.95
C SER A 336 3.05 13.77 12.73
N ASP A 337 4.33 13.57 12.40
CA ASP A 337 4.94 12.25 12.38
C ASP A 337 4.75 11.52 13.71
N GLN A 338 4.40 10.24 13.64
CA GLN A 338 4.39 9.36 14.81
C GLN A 338 5.85 9.18 15.30
N PRO A 339 6.17 9.47 16.57
CA PRO A 339 7.55 9.40 17.07
C PRO A 339 8.16 8.00 16.92
N GLN A 340 9.15 7.88 16.05
CA GLN A 340 9.90 6.63 15.84
C GLN A 340 11.09 6.54 16.82
N VAL A 341 11.44 5.32 17.23
CA VAL A 341 12.59 5.09 18.12
C VAL A 341 13.89 5.20 17.32
N THR A 342 14.49 6.39 17.35
CA THR A 342 15.77 6.70 16.67
C THR A 342 17.03 6.27 17.44
N VAL A 343 16.87 5.82 18.69
CA VAL A 343 17.99 5.36 19.54
C VAL A 343 18.61 4.09 18.97
N SER A 344 19.93 4.09 18.83
CA SER A 344 20.75 2.95 18.34
C SER A 344 20.42 2.45 16.92
N GLN A 345 19.79 3.29 16.08
CA GLN A 345 19.60 2.98 14.66
C GLN A 345 20.91 3.11 13.87
N ARG A 346 21.19 2.16 12.96
CA ARG A 346 22.35 2.22 12.04
C ARG A 346 22.11 3.15 10.85
N PHE A 347 20.84 3.34 10.47
CA PHE A 347 20.42 4.12 9.32
C PHE A 347 19.35 5.13 9.74
N GLU A 348 19.09 6.11 8.88
CA GLU A 348 17.93 6.99 9.00
C GLU A 348 16.61 6.21 8.96
N VAL A 349 15.58 6.74 9.63
CA VAL A 349 14.26 6.13 9.68
C VAL A 349 13.40 6.64 8.52
N PHE A 350 12.72 5.73 7.82
CA PHE A 350 11.74 6.08 6.80
C PHE A 350 10.45 6.60 7.45
N PHE A 351 9.89 7.68 6.90
CA PHE A 351 8.59 8.23 7.29
C PHE A 351 7.72 8.37 6.03
N PRO A 352 6.45 7.91 6.02
CA PRO A 352 5.53 8.13 4.91
C PRO A 352 5.37 9.62 4.58
N GLU A 353 5.09 9.97 3.33
CA GLU A 353 4.71 11.34 2.99
C GLU A 353 3.28 11.63 3.50
N LYS A 354 3.02 12.89 3.89
CA LYS A 354 1.68 13.38 4.25
C LYS A 354 1.37 14.80 3.74
N ARG A 355 2.33 15.46 3.08
CA ARG A 355 2.18 16.82 2.52
C ARG A 355 1.45 16.76 1.16
N PRO A 356 0.32 17.47 0.95
CA PRO A 356 -0.52 17.32 -0.24
C PRO A 356 0.19 17.48 -1.60
N PHE A 357 1.11 18.45 -1.71
CA PHE A 357 1.89 18.68 -2.94
C PHE A 357 2.73 17.46 -3.35
N PHE A 358 3.14 16.61 -2.40
CA PHE A 358 4.00 15.46 -2.67
C PHE A 358 3.23 14.13 -2.78
N LEU A 359 2.13 13.97 -2.03
CA LEU A 359 1.29 12.75 -2.02
C LEU A 359 0.75 12.35 -3.40
N GLU A 360 -0.04 13.21 -4.04
CA GLU A 360 -0.87 12.76 -5.17
C GLU A 360 -0.02 12.39 -6.41
N ASN A 361 -0.29 11.28 -7.09
CA ASN A 361 0.50 10.81 -8.25
C ASN A 361 1.99 10.56 -7.94
N SER A 362 2.36 10.33 -6.67
CA SER A 362 3.68 9.81 -6.24
C SER A 362 4.13 8.62 -7.09
N ASN A 363 3.20 7.68 -7.31
CA ASN A 363 3.40 6.42 -8.02
C ASN A 363 3.85 6.49 -9.49
N TYR A 364 3.92 7.69 -10.09
CA TYR A 364 4.60 7.86 -11.38
C TYR A 364 6.13 7.79 -11.26
N PHE A 365 6.68 8.05 -10.08
CA PHE A 365 8.12 8.02 -9.79
C PHE A 365 8.61 6.69 -9.20
N ASP A 366 7.71 5.79 -8.78
CA ASP A 366 8.06 4.53 -8.11
C ASP A 366 8.89 3.59 -8.98
N THR A 367 10.04 3.17 -8.44
CA THR A 367 10.93 2.14 -9.01
C THR A 367 11.45 1.23 -7.89
N PRO A 368 11.89 -0.02 -8.19
CA PRO A 368 12.35 -0.98 -7.16
C PRO A 368 13.36 -0.43 -6.14
N ILE A 369 14.36 0.33 -6.61
CA ILE A 369 15.24 1.14 -5.78
C ILE A 369 14.55 2.49 -5.58
N ASN A 370 14.36 2.92 -4.33
CA ASN A 370 13.77 4.22 -4.03
C ASN A 370 14.75 5.36 -4.38
N LEU A 371 14.63 5.89 -5.60
CA LEU A 371 15.41 7.04 -6.07
C LEU A 371 14.76 8.40 -5.78
N PHE A 372 13.49 8.44 -5.38
CA PHE A 372 12.78 9.69 -5.09
C PHE A 372 11.97 9.58 -3.79
N PHE A 373 12.56 10.09 -2.71
CA PHE A 373 11.95 10.21 -1.40
C PHE A 373 11.64 11.68 -1.14
N THR A 374 10.37 12.06 -1.25
CA THR A 374 9.87 13.44 -1.21
C THR A 374 10.30 14.24 0.02
N ARG A 375 10.53 13.56 1.16
CA ARG A 375 11.04 14.15 2.41
C ARG A 375 12.48 14.67 2.32
N ARG A 376 13.23 14.37 1.25
CA ARG A 376 14.50 15.05 0.94
C ARG A 376 14.34 16.53 0.61
N ILE A 377 13.13 16.94 0.22
CA ILE A 377 12.76 18.33 -0.09
C ILE A 377 12.00 18.86 1.14
N VAL A 378 12.71 19.50 2.07
CA VAL A 378 12.19 19.76 3.43
C VAL A 378 11.40 21.06 3.51
N GLN A 379 11.99 22.19 3.06
CA GLN A 379 11.39 23.52 3.05
C GLN A 379 11.44 24.18 1.66
N PRO A 380 10.72 23.64 0.66
CA PRO A 380 10.57 24.28 -0.64
C PRO A 380 9.95 25.67 -0.48
N GLN A 381 10.33 26.58 -1.38
CA GLN A 381 9.58 27.79 -1.69
C GLN A 381 8.90 27.68 -3.05
N PHE A 382 9.41 26.87 -3.97
CA PHE A 382 8.74 26.60 -5.24
C PHE A 382 8.84 25.11 -5.58
N GLY A 383 7.75 24.56 -6.12
CA GLY A 383 7.71 23.23 -6.70
C GLY A 383 6.76 23.19 -7.89
N ALA A 384 7.11 22.46 -8.93
CA ALA A 384 6.23 22.14 -10.04
C ALA A 384 6.38 20.67 -10.43
N ARG A 385 5.25 19.97 -10.57
CA ARG A 385 5.18 18.55 -10.91
C ARG A 385 4.23 18.35 -12.08
N LEU A 386 4.71 17.68 -13.13
CA LEU A 386 3.92 17.23 -14.27
C LEU A 386 3.83 15.70 -14.25
N THR A 387 2.66 15.15 -13.93
CA THR A 387 2.39 13.70 -13.94
C THR A 387 1.24 13.35 -14.88
N GLY A 388 1.18 12.12 -15.38
CA GLY A 388 0.02 11.63 -16.12
C GLY A 388 0.34 10.67 -17.25
N LYS A 389 -0.71 10.19 -17.92
CA LYS A 389 -0.63 9.14 -18.94
C LYS A 389 -1.05 9.62 -20.32
N MET A 390 -0.23 9.35 -21.34
CA MET A 390 -0.49 9.66 -22.75
C MET A 390 -0.38 8.39 -23.60
N GLY A 391 -1.51 7.72 -23.81
CA GLY A 391 -1.54 6.43 -24.50
C GLY A 391 -0.73 5.39 -23.73
N LYS A 392 0.30 4.81 -24.39
CA LYS A 392 1.20 3.81 -23.79
C LYS A 392 2.35 4.39 -22.96
N TYR A 393 2.40 5.70 -22.72
CA TYR A 393 3.47 6.34 -21.94
C TYR A 393 2.91 6.95 -20.65
N SER A 394 3.51 6.62 -19.51
CA SER A 394 3.33 7.34 -18.26
C SER A 394 4.52 8.28 -18.05
N LEU A 395 4.26 9.52 -17.65
CA LEU A 395 5.26 10.55 -17.41
C LEU A 395 5.13 11.04 -15.96
N GLY A 396 6.27 11.18 -15.28
CA GLY A 396 6.40 11.95 -14.05
C GLY A 396 7.60 12.87 -14.16
N MET A 397 7.41 14.17 -13.96
CA MET A 397 8.49 15.15 -13.86
C MET A 397 8.24 16.02 -12.63
N LEU A 398 9.26 16.33 -11.85
CA LEU A 398 9.19 17.24 -10.71
C LEU A 398 10.44 18.10 -10.66
N VAL A 399 10.25 19.40 -10.47
CA VAL A 399 11.31 20.35 -10.12
C VAL A 399 10.93 21.07 -8.83
N ALA A 400 11.89 21.29 -7.94
CA ALA A 400 11.68 22.06 -6.71
C ALA A 400 12.98 22.72 -6.26
N ASP A 401 12.86 23.75 -5.42
CA ASP A 401 13.96 24.17 -4.55
C ASP A 401 13.77 23.63 -3.12
N ASP A 402 14.82 23.73 -2.31
CA ASP A 402 14.74 23.54 -0.87
C ASP A 402 15.64 24.56 -0.17
N ARG A 403 15.06 25.35 0.73
CA ARG A 403 15.77 26.34 1.55
C ARG A 403 16.45 25.73 2.77
N SER A 404 16.03 24.54 3.20
CA SER A 404 16.46 23.90 4.45
C SER A 404 17.98 23.87 4.63
N PRO A 405 18.81 23.48 3.64
CA PRO A 405 20.27 23.45 3.82
C PRO A 405 20.88 24.81 4.19
N GLY A 406 20.37 25.92 3.64
CA GLY A 406 20.82 27.27 3.98
C GLY A 406 20.08 27.94 5.14
N LEU A 407 19.08 27.27 5.72
CA LEU A 407 18.37 27.69 6.93
C LEU A 407 18.84 26.95 8.19
N LEU A 408 19.54 25.81 8.04
CA LEU A 408 20.10 25.04 9.16
C LEU A 408 21.45 25.58 9.66
N VAL A 409 22.15 26.40 8.86
CA VAL A 409 23.45 27.00 9.20
C VAL A 409 23.31 28.38 9.90
N PRO A 410 24.33 28.82 10.66
CA PRO A 410 24.45 30.20 11.14
C PRO A 410 24.32 31.27 10.05
N ASP A 411 23.88 32.48 10.43
CA ASP A 411 23.65 33.60 9.48
C ASP A 411 24.94 34.18 8.87
N ASN A 412 26.11 33.81 9.40
CA ASN A 412 27.45 34.18 8.91
C ASN A 412 28.14 33.06 8.09
N ASP A 413 27.50 31.91 7.91
CA ASP A 413 28.04 30.81 7.11
C ASP A 413 27.92 31.11 5.59
N PRO A 414 28.90 30.76 4.73
CA PRO A 414 28.80 30.94 3.28
C PRO A 414 27.57 30.24 2.62
N LEU A 415 27.00 29.24 3.29
CA LEU A 415 25.79 28.51 2.89
C LEU A 415 24.50 29.17 3.38
N ALA A 416 24.57 30.23 4.20
CA ALA A 416 23.39 30.93 4.73
C ALA A 416 22.48 31.45 3.60
N GLY A 417 21.18 31.14 3.69
CA GLY A 417 20.17 31.50 2.70
C GLY A 417 20.32 30.84 1.32
N LYS A 418 21.33 29.97 1.12
CA LYS A 418 21.48 29.19 -0.11
C LYS A 418 20.39 28.11 -0.18
N ARG A 419 20.11 27.65 -1.39
CA ARG A 419 19.08 26.64 -1.67
C ARG A 419 19.67 25.45 -2.41
N ALA A 420 19.14 24.27 -2.14
CA ALA A 420 19.30 23.13 -3.02
C ALA A 420 18.24 23.19 -4.13
N HIS A 421 18.55 22.57 -5.26
CA HIS A 421 17.62 22.39 -6.37
C HIS A 421 17.47 20.89 -6.64
N PHE A 422 16.26 20.47 -6.99
CA PHE A 422 15.91 19.09 -7.27
C PHE A 422 15.28 19.00 -8.66
N GLY A 423 15.72 18.04 -9.46
CA GLY A 423 15.14 17.70 -10.76
C GLY A 423 14.94 16.19 -10.87
N ILE A 424 13.69 15.75 -10.99
CA ILE A 424 13.34 14.33 -11.14
C ILE A 424 12.52 14.17 -12.42
N ALA A 425 12.86 13.18 -13.22
CA ALA A 425 12.10 12.80 -14.41
C ALA A 425 12.07 11.28 -14.55
N ARG A 426 10.87 10.72 -14.77
CA ARG A 426 10.67 9.33 -15.17
C ARG A 426 9.69 9.27 -16.33
N VAL A 427 10.02 8.47 -17.33
CA VAL A 427 9.11 8.06 -18.39
C VAL A 427 9.07 6.54 -18.46
N SER A 428 7.88 5.96 -18.35
CA SER A 428 7.68 4.52 -18.52
C SER A 428 6.71 4.23 -19.67
N ARG A 429 6.92 3.09 -20.31
CA ARG A 429 6.17 2.66 -21.49
C ARG A 429 5.57 1.28 -21.28
N ASP A 430 4.27 1.18 -21.56
CA ASP A 430 3.54 -0.08 -21.61
C ASP A 430 3.98 -0.91 -22.82
N ILE A 431 4.43 -2.14 -22.56
CA ILE A 431 4.85 -3.13 -23.54
C ILE A 431 4.10 -4.44 -23.30
N LEU A 432 3.93 -5.25 -24.36
CA LEU A 432 3.09 -6.45 -24.33
C LEU A 432 1.66 -6.11 -23.85
N LYS A 433 1.08 -6.90 -22.94
CA LYS A 433 -0.19 -6.60 -22.25
C LYS A 433 0.10 -5.95 -20.88
N ASP A 434 0.68 -6.74 -19.98
CA ASP A 434 0.84 -6.41 -18.56
C ASP A 434 2.34 -6.27 -18.21
N SER A 435 3.10 -5.47 -18.96
CA SER A 435 4.56 -5.29 -18.75
C SER A 435 5.02 -3.87 -19.09
N SER A 436 6.10 -3.41 -18.50
CA SER A 436 6.62 -2.04 -18.69
C SER A 436 8.14 -2.00 -18.70
N ILE A 437 8.67 -0.98 -19.37
CA ILE A 437 10.05 -0.52 -19.27
C ILE A 437 10.05 0.98 -18.98
N GLY A 438 10.90 1.42 -18.07
CA GLY A 438 11.05 2.81 -17.65
C GLY A 438 12.48 3.32 -17.76
N LEU A 439 12.59 4.64 -17.89
CA LEU A 439 13.81 5.42 -17.79
C LEU A 439 13.60 6.45 -16.68
N MET A 440 14.46 6.45 -15.68
CA MET A 440 14.43 7.40 -14.56
C MET A 440 15.74 8.17 -14.47
N TYR A 441 15.63 9.45 -14.13
CA TYR A 441 16.72 10.35 -13.82
C TYR A 441 16.36 11.20 -12.61
N THR A 442 17.29 11.32 -11.67
CA THR A 442 17.20 12.23 -10.52
C THR A 442 18.47 13.07 -10.42
N ASP A 443 18.28 14.31 -9.99
CA ASP A 443 19.32 15.31 -9.81
C ASP A 443 19.01 16.11 -8.53
N ARG A 444 20.06 16.36 -7.76
CA ARG A 444 20.09 17.33 -6.67
C ARG A 444 21.37 18.14 -6.76
N GLU A 445 21.27 19.46 -6.88
CA GLU A 445 22.41 20.39 -6.83
C GLU A 445 22.39 21.26 -5.58
N PHE A 446 23.56 21.52 -4.98
CA PHE A 446 23.73 22.47 -3.88
C PHE A 446 25.15 23.07 -3.87
N GLN A 447 25.28 24.37 -4.15
CA GLN A 447 26.55 25.13 -4.07
C GLN A 447 27.76 24.44 -4.74
N GLY A 448 27.56 23.87 -5.93
CA GLY A 448 28.61 23.19 -6.71
C GLY A 448 28.85 21.72 -6.36
N SER A 449 28.25 21.23 -5.27
CA SER A 449 28.01 19.80 -5.04
C SER A 449 26.78 19.33 -5.83
N PHE A 450 26.77 18.07 -6.25
CA PHE A 450 25.62 17.44 -6.90
C PHE A 450 25.53 15.95 -6.58
N ASN A 451 24.32 15.39 -6.67
CA ASN A 451 24.08 13.96 -6.79
C ASN A 451 23.13 13.74 -7.97
N ARG A 452 23.51 12.82 -8.85
CA ARG A 452 22.77 12.44 -10.05
C ARG A 452 22.62 10.93 -10.08
N VAL A 453 21.44 10.42 -10.34
CA VAL A 453 21.20 8.98 -10.53
C VAL A 453 20.36 8.78 -11.78
N GLY A 454 20.83 7.95 -12.72
CA GLY A 454 20.13 7.65 -13.96
C GLY A 454 20.07 6.15 -14.21
N GLY A 455 18.98 5.64 -14.80
CA GLY A 455 18.89 4.22 -15.08
C GLY A 455 17.62 3.76 -15.79
N VAL A 456 17.53 2.44 -15.92
CA VAL A 456 16.40 1.69 -16.49
C VAL A 456 15.68 0.89 -15.41
N ASP A 457 14.35 0.87 -15.47
CA ASP A 457 13.49 -0.01 -14.69
C ASP A 457 12.63 -0.89 -15.61
N ALA A 458 12.21 -2.06 -15.15
CA ALA A 458 11.33 -2.95 -15.90
C ALA A 458 10.45 -3.81 -14.99
N THR A 459 9.24 -4.12 -15.48
CA THR A 459 8.32 -5.10 -14.90
C THR A 459 7.84 -6.00 -16.03
N LEU A 460 8.24 -7.27 -16.02
CA LEU A 460 8.03 -8.22 -17.11
C LEU A 460 7.22 -9.42 -16.62
N ARG A 461 5.98 -9.55 -17.11
CA ARG A 461 5.09 -10.68 -16.79
C ARG A 461 5.44 -11.88 -17.67
N LEU A 462 6.37 -12.70 -17.18
CA LEU A 462 6.93 -13.85 -17.89
C LEU A 462 5.91 -14.99 -18.04
N SER A 463 5.00 -15.13 -17.08
CA SER A 463 3.82 -16.00 -17.19
C SER A 463 2.65 -15.44 -16.38
N LYS A 464 1.47 -16.06 -16.46
CA LYS A 464 0.36 -15.78 -15.53
C LYS A 464 0.80 -15.81 -14.05
N THR A 465 1.71 -16.72 -13.72
CA THR A 465 2.18 -17.02 -12.34
C THR A 465 3.54 -16.42 -11.99
N THR A 466 4.13 -15.56 -12.81
CA THR A 466 5.54 -15.15 -12.63
C THR A 466 5.80 -13.78 -13.26
N VAL A 467 6.21 -12.84 -12.43
CA VAL A 467 6.69 -11.50 -12.80
C VAL A 467 8.17 -11.38 -12.46
N TRP A 468 8.93 -10.70 -13.32
CA TRP A 468 10.29 -10.27 -13.04
C TRP A 468 10.35 -8.75 -13.03
N ARG A 469 10.68 -8.18 -11.88
CA ARG A 469 10.95 -6.75 -11.67
C ARG A 469 12.48 -6.56 -11.67
N PHE A 470 12.97 -5.52 -12.33
CA PHE A 470 14.40 -5.23 -12.40
C PHE A 470 14.66 -3.74 -12.47
N GLN A 471 15.77 -3.29 -11.89
CA GLN A 471 16.30 -1.95 -12.07
C GLN A 471 17.83 -1.98 -12.13
N ALA A 472 18.40 -1.21 -13.05
CA ALA A 472 19.83 -0.93 -13.14
C ALA A 472 20.04 0.57 -13.26
N VAL A 473 20.79 1.14 -12.31
CA VAL A 473 21.03 2.58 -12.21
C VAL A 473 22.52 2.84 -11.99
N GLU A 474 22.99 4.00 -12.43
CA GLU A 474 24.32 4.52 -12.12
C GLU A 474 24.18 5.88 -11.44
N SER A 475 24.99 6.09 -10.40
CA SER A 475 25.06 7.37 -9.69
C SER A 475 26.39 8.08 -9.96
N ALA A 476 26.33 9.41 -9.99
CA ALA A 476 27.47 10.32 -10.05
C ALA A 476 27.27 11.42 -9.00
N THR A 477 28.19 11.53 -8.06
CA THR A 477 28.07 12.39 -6.87
C THR A 477 29.34 13.20 -6.68
N ARG A 478 29.21 14.52 -6.65
CA ARG A 478 30.27 15.43 -6.20
C ARG A 478 29.85 16.03 -4.87
N GLN A 479 30.62 15.77 -3.82
CA GLN A 479 30.40 16.32 -2.48
C GLN A 479 30.96 17.75 -2.37
N ALA A 480 30.59 18.46 -1.30
CA ALA A 480 30.94 19.88 -1.10
C ALA A 480 32.44 20.12 -0.80
N ASP A 481 33.14 19.11 -0.30
CA ASP A 481 34.60 19.04 -0.17
C ASP A 481 35.33 18.86 -1.52
N GLY A 482 34.58 18.57 -2.59
CA GLY A 482 35.09 18.24 -3.93
C GLY A 482 35.25 16.74 -4.20
N THR A 483 35.03 15.86 -3.22
CA THR A 483 35.15 14.40 -3.38
C THR A 483 34.13 13.89 -4.40
N TYR A 484 34.60 13.09 -5.36
CA TYR A 484 33.75 12.47 -6.38
C TYR A 484 33.56 10.97 -6.10
N LEU A 485 32.30 10.54 -6.03
CA LEU A 485 31.88 9.14 -5.91
C LEU A 485 30.94 8.81 -7.05
N ALA A 486 31.16 7.68 -7.70
CA ALA A 486 30.27 7.16 -8.73
C ALA A 486 30.23 5.64 -8.70
N GLY A 487 29.15 5.06 -9.18
CA GLY A 487 29.01 3.61 -9.31
C GLY A 487 27.57 3.14 -9.49
N PRO A 488 27.39 1.88 -9.91
CA PRO A 488 26.09 1.30 -10.17
C PRO A 488 25.38 0.77 -8.92
N ALA A 489 24.05 0.67 -9.02
CA ALA A 489 23.22 -0.18 -8.20
C ALA A 489 22.24 -0.99 -9.06
N PHE A 490 21.84 -2.14 -8.54
CA PHE A 490 20.98 -3.12 -9.18
C PHE A 490 19.97 -3.65 -8.17
N GLU A 491 18.73 -3.83 -8.60
CA GLU A 491 17.70 -4.57 -7.87
C GLU A 491 17.01 -5.53 -8.84
N GLY A 492 16.68 -6.74 -8.37
CA GLY A 492 15.98 -7.73 -9.16
C GLY A 492 15.10 -8.60 -8.28
N ASP A 493 13.79 -8.60 -8.54
CA ASP A 493 12.80 -9.45 -7.88
C ASP A 493 12.16 -10.36 -8.92
N LEU A 494 12.35 -11.67 -8.77
CA LEU A 494 11.66 -12.69 -9.54
C LEU A 494 10.63 -13.37 -8.62
N SER A 495 9.41 -12.86 -8.68
CA SER A 495 8.27 -13.41 -7.97
C SER A 495 7.62 -14.55 -8.77
N ARG A 496 7.15 -15.56 -8.05
CA ARG A 496 6.30 -16.62 -8.56
C ARG A 496 5.16 -16.85 -7.59
N PHE A 497 3.95 -16.51 -8.01
CA PHE A 497 2.72 -16.79 -7.25
C PHE A 497 1.83 -17.79 -8.01
N GLY A 498 1.33 -18.80 -7.30
CA GLY A 498 0.53 -19.89 -7.83
C GLY A 498 -0.33 -20.56 -6.75
N HIS A 499 -1.14 -21.53 -7.16
CA HIS A 499 -2.11 -22.17 -6.25
C HIS A 499 -1.46 -22.79 -5.00
N SER A 500 -0.32 -23.46 -5.15
CA SER A 500 0.35 -24.19 -4.04
C SER A 500 1.81 -23.79 -3.85
N PHE A 501 2.65 -23.93 -4.87
CA PHE A 501 4.04 -23.46 -4.79
C PHE A 501 4.15 -21.98 -5.16
N ASN A 502 4.77 -21.20 -4.28
CA ASN A 502 5.22 -19.85 -4.53
C ASN A 502 6.71 -19.72 -4.24
N SER A 503 7.35 -18.70 -4.81
CA SER A 503 8.70 -18.33 -4.42
C SER A 503 9.01 -16.88 -4.76
N VAL A 504 9.75 -16.18 -3.89
CA VAL A 504 10.38 -14.89 -4.19
C VAL A 504 11.89 -15.08 -4.26
N LEU A 505 12.53 -14.64 -5.35
CA LEU A 505 13.98 -14.55 -5.47
C LEU A 505 14.35 -13.07 -5.62
N HIS A 506 15.00 -12.51 -4.60
CA HIS A 506 15.42 -11.12 -4.54
C HIS A 506 16.94 -10.99 -4.64
N TYR A 507 17.40 -10.05 -5.45
CA TYR A 507 18.79 -9.70 -5.66
C TYR A 507 19.01 -8.20 -5.51
N THR A 508 20.08 -7.83 -4.82
CA THR A 508 20.41 -6.48 -4.39
C THR A 508 21.90 -6.26 -4.58
N GLY A 509 22.30 -5.31 -5.42
CA GLY A 509 23.68 -4.85 -5.55
C GLY A 509 23.76 -3.34 -5.38
N ARG A 510 24.61 -2.82 -4.49
CA ARG A 510 24.98 -1.41 -4.40
C ARG A 510 26.49 -1.31 -4.28
N SER A 511 27.16 -0.77 -5.31
CA SER A 511 28.61 -0.55 -5.25
C SER A 511 28.99 0.42 -4.12
N ASP A 512 30.23 0.35 -3.63
CA ASP A 512 30.72 1.29 -2.59
C ASP A 512 30.66 2.76 -3.04
N GLY A 513 30.76 3.03 -4.34
CA GLY A 513 30.59 4.38 -4.90
C GLY A 513 29.14 4.84 -5.08
N PHE A 514 28.14 3.96 -4.94
CA PHE A 514 26.74 4.32 -5.21
C PHE A 514 26.14 5.23 -4.14
N ARG A 515 25.54 6.36 -4.53
CA ARG A 515 24.85 7.27 -3.60
C ARG A 515 23.57 7.81 -4.23
N THR A 516 22.51 7.93 -3.43
CA THR A 516 21.30 8.70 -3.76
C THR A 516 21.01 9.73 -2.66
N GLN A 517 20.87 11.00 -3.04
CA GLN A 517 20.47 12.10 -2.15
C GLN A 517 19.04 12.57 -2.43
N THR A 518 18.46 12.16 -3.56
CA THR A 518 17.04 12.36 -3.89
C THR A 518 16.16 11.23 -3.34
N GLY A 519 16.72 10.05 -3.12
CA GLY A 519 16.02 8.82 -2.72
C GLY A 519 16.32 8.36 -1.31
N PHE A 520 16.00 7.09 -1.04
CA PHE A 520 16.19 6.40 0.25
C PHE A 520 16.75 4.98 -0.02
N ASP A 521 18.07 4.87 -0.11
CA ASP A 521 18.81 3.60 -0.18
C ASP A 521 20.12 3.77 0.63
N PRO A 522 20.07 3.62 1.97
CA PRO A 522 21.12 4.11 2.87
C PRO A 522 22.32 3.16 3.03
N GLN A 523 22.29 1.98 2.40
CA GLN A 523 23.33 0.95 2.55
C GLN A 523 24.08 0.70 1.22
N PRO A 524 25.18 1.43 0.96
CA PRO A 524 26.12 1.10 -0.11
C PRO A 524 26.98 -0.12 0.28
N ASP A 525 27.85 -0.54 -0.64
CA ASP A 525 28.80 -1.65 -0.46
C ASP A 525 28.12 -2.96 -0.03
N ILE A 526 27.07 -3.38 -0.76
CA ILE A 526 26.41 -4.67 -0.55
C ILE A 526 26.10 -5.44 -1.83
N HIS A 527 26.21 -6.76 -1.71
CA HIS A 527 25.69 -7.76 -2.63
C HIS A 527 24.85 -8.75 -1.81
N ASN A 528 23.52 -8.64 -1.87
CA ASN A 528 22.59 -9.56 -1.23
C ASN A 528 21.86 -10.42 -2.27
N ILE A 529 21.76 -11.72 -1.97
CA ILE A 529 20.81 -12.64 -2.61
C ILE A 529 19.97 -13.31 -1.52
N SER A 530 18.65 -13.25 -1.69
CA SER A 530 17.69 -13.89 -0.79
C SER A 530 16.60 -14.62 -1.56
N PHE A 531 16.23 -15.80 -1.08
CA PHE A 531 15.27 -16.69 -1.71
C PHE A 531 14.30 -17.21 -0.66
N ASP A 532 13.01 -17.13 -0.96
CA ASP A 532 11.92 -17.54 -0.07
C ASP A 532 10.88 -18.36 -0.86
N PRO A 533 11.07 -19.69 -0.98
CA PRO A 533 10.06 -20.63 -1.44
C PRO A 533 9.16 -21.14 -0.29
N TRP A 534 7.85 -21.19 -0.55
CA TRP A 534 6.89 -21.87 0.31
C TRP A 534 5.88 -22.70 -0.47
N TYR A 535 5.42 -23.78 0.15
CA TYR A 535 4.44 -24.69 -0.44
C TYR A 535 3.17 -24.76 0.40
N ASN A 536 2.03 -24.47 -0.21
CA ASN A 536 0.72 -24.47 0.42
C ASN A 536 0.00 -25.77 0.04
N PHE A 537 -0.08 -26.71 0.99
CA PHE A 537 -1.05 -27.80 0.96
C PHE A 537 -2.42 -27.22 1.35
N TRP A 538 -3.49 -27.57 0.64
CA TRP A 538 -4.85 -27.07 0.89
C TRP A 538 -5.79 -28.20 1.31
N PRO A 539 -5.77 -28.64 2.59
CA PRO A 539 -6.76 -29.60 3.06
C PRO A 539 -8.16 -29.01 3.07
N LYS A 540 -9.15 -29.83 2.70
CA LYS A 540 -10.51 -29.68 3.22
C LYS A 540 -10.49 -30.36 4.60
N LYS A 541 -10.74 -29.62 5.70
CA LYS A 541 -10.39 -30.01 7.09
C LYS A 541 -10.14 -28.74 7.92
N HIS A 542 -9.93 -28.84 9.24
CA HIS A 542 -9.91 -27.72 10.21
C HIS A 542 -8.64 -26.84 10.13
N LEU A 543 -8.16 -26.65 8.90
CA LEU A 543 -6.87 -26.19 8.47
C LEU A 543 -7.02 -25.84 6.98
N LEU A 544 -7.09 -24.56 6.59
CA LEU A 544 -7.23 -24.19 5.16
C LEU A 544 -5.96 -24.45 4.37
N ARG A 545 -4.82 -24.13 4.99
CA ARG A 545 -3.51 -24.52 4.48
C ARG A 545 -2.51 -24.83 5.59
N TRP A 546 -1.46 -25.50 5.17
CA TRP A 546 -0.22 -25.64 5.92
C TRP A 546 0.92 -25.88 4.94
N GLY A 547 2.15 -25.81 5.41
CA GLY A 547 3.29 -26.36 4.68
C GLY A 547 4.63 -25.74 5.06
N PRO A 548 5.70 -26.17 4.37
CA PRO A 548 7.04 -25.66 4.58
C PRO A 548 7.22 -24.28 3.92
N GLU A 549 8.02 -23.47 4.57
CA GLU A 549 8.51 -22.16 4.14
C GLU A 549 10.00 -22.09 4.51
N PHE A 550 10.84 -21.53 3.64
CA PHE A 550 12.29 -21.55 3.81
C PHE A 550 12.93 -20.24 3.34
N VAL A 551 12.96 -19.24 4.21
CA VAL A 551 13.71 -18.02 3.93
C VAL A 551 15.21 -18.32 4.00
N VAL A 552 15.98 -17.92 3.00
CA VAL A 552 17.45 -17.88 3.04
C VAL A 552 17.96 -16.56 2.48
N TYR A 553 18.98 -15.96 3.11
CA TYR A 553 19.62 -14.74 2.64
C TYR A 553 21.13 -14.75 2.88
N ARG A 554 21.88 -14.06 2.01
CA ARG A 554 23.33 -13.86 2.14
C ARG A 554 23.72 -12.48 1.61
N ILE A 555 24.28 -11.65 2.49
CA ILE A 555 24.79 -10.31 2.23
C ILE A 555 26.31 -10.33 2.36
N TYR A 556 27.00 -9.95 1.29
CA TYR A 556 28.43 -9.72 1.25
C TYR A 556 28.73 -8.24 0.96
N ASP A 557 29.93 -7.77 1.30
CA ASP A 557 30.48 -6.53 0.72
C ASP A 557 31.30 -6.82 -0.55
N HIS A 558 31.76 -5.78 -1.26
CA HIS A 558 32.49 -5.95 -2.52
C HIS A 558 33.93 -6.47 -2.34
N GLU A 559 34.43 -6.48 -1.10
CA GLU A 559 35.67 -7.17 -0.71
C GLU A 559 35.45 -8.68 -0.50
N GLY A 560 34.19 -9.14 -0.51
CA GLY A 560 33.82 -10.55 -0.30
C GLY A 560 33.67 -10.94 1.17
N ASN A 561 33.74 -10.00 2.12
CA ASN A 561 33.42 -10.29 3.51
C ASN A 561 31.92 -10.59 3.62
N ARG A 562 31.59 -11.71 4.28
CA ARG A 562 30.20 -12.07 4.58
C ARG A 562 29.67 -11.16 5.69
N LEU A 563 28.99 -10.08 5.34
CA LEU A 563 28.30 -9.20 6.30
C LEU A 563 27.25 -9.99 7.10
N ASN A 564 26.15 -10.37 6.45
CA ASN A 564 25.04 -11.07 7.09
C ASN A 564 24.69 -12.34 6.32
N TRP A 565 24.20 -13.36 7.01
CA TRP A 565 23.50 -14.48 6.38
C TRP A 565 22.48 -15.06 7.35
N GLY A 566 21.51 -15.78 6.80
CA GLY A 566 20.66 -16.63 7.61
C GLY A 566 19.84 -17.60 6.78
N TYR A 567 19.29 -18.60 7.46
CA TYR A 567 18.27 -19.50 6.93
C TYR A 567 17.23 -19.81 8.00
N THR A 568 15.96 -19.84 7.59
CA THR A 568 14.79 -20.00 8.46
C THR A 568 13.81 -21.00 7.85
N PRO A 569 14.08 -22.33 7.98
CA PRO A 569 13.07 -23.36 7.83
C PRO A 569 11.97 -23.17 8.87
N MET A 570 10.73 -23.12 8.41
CA MET A 570 9.56 -23.22 9.26
C MET A 570 8.43 -24.01 8.60
N VAL A 571 7.46 -24.40 9.42
CA VAL A 571 6.16 -24.91 8.98
C VAL A 571 5.07 -24.02 9.57
N PHE A 572 4.19 -23.54 8.69
CA PHE A 572 3.00 -22.77 9.07
C PHE A 572 1.74 -23.65 9.02
N PHE A 573 0.75 -23.32 9.85
CA PHE A 573 -0.57 -23.93 9.87
C PHE A 573 -1.65 -22.84 10.01
N GLU A 574 -2.75 -22.98 9.28
CA GLU A 574 -3.77 -21.94 9.09
C GLU A 574 -5.19 -22.43 9.42
N MET A 575 -5.78 -22.01 10.56
CA MET A 575 -6.97 -22.55 11.24
C MET A 575 -7.98 -21.43 11.63
N PRO A 576 -9.29 -21.69 11.84
CA PRO A 576 -10.35 -20.68 11.68
C PRO A 576 -10.37 -19.62 12.78
N ARG A 577 -11.01 -18.48 12.50
CA ARG A 577 -11.09 -17.32 13.41
C ARG A 577 -9.70 -16.79 13.76
N GLN A 578 -8.97 -16.35 12.73
CA GLN A 578 -7.55 -15.97 12.76
C GLN A 578 -6.67 -16.88 13.67
N THR A 579 -6.64 -18.20 13.45
CA THR A 579 -5.84 -19.13 14.29
C THR A 579 -4.63 -19.69 13.54
N PHE A 580 -3.42 -19.45 14.02
CA PHE A 580 -2.18 -19.83 13.31
C PHE A 580 -1.23 -20.56 14.23
N LEU A 581 -0.37 -21.38 13.63
CA LEU A 581 0.77 -21.96 14.31
C LEU A 581 1.97 -21.93 13.36
N ASN A 582 2.99 -21.14 13.70
CA ASN A 582 4.26 -21.13 12.99
C ASN A 582 5.33 -21.74 13.90
N LEU A 583 5.98 -22.80 13.42
CA LEU A 583 7.06 -23.51 14.11
C LEU A 583 8.32 -23.41 13.26
N GLY A 584 9.39 -22.79 13.78
CA GLY A 584 10.57 -22.52 12.98
C GLY A 584 11.90 -22.51 13.72
N TYR A 585 12.96 -22.57 12.93
CA TYR A 585 14.35 -22.42 13.39
C TYR A 585 15.08 -21.43 12.49
N ALA A 586 15.41 -20.26 13.03
CA ALA A 586 16.31 -19.32 12.39
C ALA A 586 17.76 -19.60 12.84
N GLN A 587 18.67 -19.73 11.88
CA GLN A 587 20.11 -19.66 12.09
C GLN A 587 20.63 -18.48 11.30
N GLU A 588 21.28 -17.53 11.98
CA GLU A 588 21.73 -16.27 11.40
C GLU A 588 23.18 -16.00 11.85
N ALA A 589 23.94 -15.21 11.11
CA ALA A 589 25.09 -14.52 11.67
C ALA A 589 25.34 -13.16 11.03
N GLU A 590 26.00 -12.30 11.79
CA GLU A 590 26.18 -10.88 11.52
C GLU A 590 27.62 -10.47 11.87
N LEU A 591 28.34 -9.94 10.87
CA LEU A 591 29.74 -9.52 10.96
C LEU A 591 29.79 -7.99 11.13
N LEU A 592 30.06 -7.53 12.34
CA LEU A 592 30.23 -6.11 12.60
C LEU A 592 31.66 -5.68 12.22
N ARG A 593 31.80 -4.73 11.28
CA ARG A 593 33.09 -4.18 10.82
C ARG A 593 33.45 -2.90 11.60
N PRO A 594 34.74 -2.61 11.88
CA PRO A 594 35.19 -1.32 12.42
C PRO A 594 34.73 -0.10 11.62
N ARG A 595 34.59 -0.23 10.29
CA ARG A 595 34.11 0.85 9.42
C ARG A 595 32.64 1.22 9.64
N ASP A 596 31.84 0.29 10.17
CA ASP A 596 30.43 0.51 10.52
C ASP A 596 30.26 0.88 12.01
N PHE A 597 31.18 0.44 12.88
CA PHE A 597 31.12 0.64 14.32
C PHE A 597 32.49 1.01 14.90
N ALA A 598 32.72 2.31 15.12
CA ALA A 598 34.01 2.86 15.58
C ALA A 598 34.50 2.36 16.96
N VAL A 599 33.67 1.63 17.71
CA VAL A 599 34.03 0.98 18.99
C VAL A 599 34.77 -0.36 18.76
N LEU A 600 34.71 -0.92 17.55
CA LEU A 600 35.37 -2.18 17.20
C LEU A 600 36.77 -1.95 16.61
N THR A 601 37.77 -2.66 17.13
CA THR A 601 39.15 -2.62 16.61
C THR A 601 39.43 -3.65 15.51
N HIS A 602 38.52 -4.60 15.31
CA HIS A 602 38.61 -5.69 14.34
C HIS A 602 37.20 -6.18 13.96
N ASN A 603 37.06 -6.87 12.83
CA ASN A 603 35.80 -7.49 12.43
C ASN A 603 35.37 -8.52 13.49
N LYS A 604 34.11 -8.47 13.93
CA LYS A 604 33.57 -9.35 14.96
C LYS A 604 32.31 -10.07 14.47
N ASP A 605 32.41 -11.38 14.30
CA ASP A 605 31.32 -12.23 13.85
C ASP A 605 30.44 -12.70 15.02
N PHE A 606 29.13 -12.64 14.84
CA PHE A 606 28.14 -13.04 15.82
C PHE A 606 27.17 -14.05 15.23
N VAL A 607 27.37 -15.33 15.55
CA VAL A 607 26.47 -16.42 15.16
C VAL A 607 25.33 -16.53 16.19
N ARG A 608 24.08 -16.31 15.75
CA ARG A 608 22.88 -16.35 16.58
C ARG A 608 21.89 -17.40 16.06
N ASN A 609 21.15 -18.05 16.95
CA ASN A 609 20.13 -19.02 16.56
C ASN A 609 18.89 -18.88 17.43
N THR A 610 17.72 -19.05 16.82
CA THR A 610 16.42 -18.93 17.48
C THR A 610 15.49 -20.03 17.02
N LYS A 611 15.11 -20.94 17.93
CA LYS A 611 13.87 -21.71 17.79
C LYS A 611 12.72 -20.78 18.14
N PHE A 612 11.69 -20.73 17.30
CA PHE A 612 10.49 -19.94 17.58
C PHE A 612 9.21 -20.75 17.40
N PHE A 613 8.26 -20.42 18.24
CA PHE A 613 6.87 -20.82 18.20
C PHE A 613 6.07 -19.52 18.18
N PHE A 614 5.14 -19.38 17.24
CA PHE A 614 4.14 -18.30 17.26
C PHE A 614 2.76 -18.90 17.08
N PHE A 615 1.84 -18.55 17.98
CA PHE A 615 0.44 -18.93 17.90
C PHE A 615 -0.43 -17.71 18.20
N ARG A 616 -1.31 -17.35 17.25
CA ARG A 616 -2.40 -16.39 17.44
C ARG A 616 -3.73 -17.12 17.26
N THR A 617 -4.78 -16.69 17.94
CA THR A 617 -6.17 -17.15 17.73
C THR A 617 -7.14 -16.05 18.12
N ALA A 618 -8.21 -15.85 17.34
CA ALA A 618 -9.27 -14.88 17.64
C ALA A 618 -10.64 -15.59 17.79
N PRO A 619 -10.82 -16.47 18.79
CA PRO A 619 -11.95 -17.41 18.89
C PRO A 619 -13.32 -16.73 19.00
N SER A 620 -13.36 -15.43 19.31
CA SER A 620 -14.56 -14.60 19.24
C SER A 620 -14.20 -13.19 18.74
N LYS A 621 -15.21 -12.41 18.34
CA LYS A 621 -15.03 -11.00 17.96
C LYS A 621 -14.64 -10.03 19.11
N ARG A 622 -14.37 -10.55 20.31
CA ARG A 622 -14.00 -9.78 21.52
C ARG A 622 -12.70 -10.24 22.16
N ILE A 623 -12.11 -11.35 21.71
CA ILE A 623 -10.95 -11.97 22.34
C ILE A 623 -10.00 -12.43 21.23
N ILE A 624 -8.79 -11.88 21.28
CA ILE A 624 -7.62 -12.33 20.54
C ILE A 624 -6.62 -12.82 21.59
N PHE A 625 -5.96 -13.93 21.31
CA PHE A 625 -4.89 -14.51 22.13
C PHE A 625 -3.65 -14.67 21.26
N ASP A 626 -2.53 -14.15 21.73
CA ASP A 626 -1.23 -14.16 21.06
C ASP A 626 -0.17 -14.78 21.99
N MET A 627 0.62 -15.71 21.47
CA MET A 627 1.69 -16.39 22.19
C MET A 627 2.91 -16.56 21.27
N ASP A 628 3.90 -15.69 21.45
CA ASP A 628 5.24 -15.79 20.87
C ASP A 628 6.20 -16.39 21.93
N TYR A 629 6.90 -17.46 21.56
CA TYR A 629 7.96 -18.06 22.39
C TYR A 629 9.21 -18.23 21.53
N ARG A 630 10.31 -17.59 21.94
CA ARG A 630 11.61 -17.66 21.26
C ARG A 630 12.70 -18.14 22.23
N TRP A 631 13.47 -19.13 21.80
CA TRP A 631 14.53 -19.73 22.59
C TRP A 631 15.80 -19.93 21.76
N GLY A 632 16.94 -19.51 22.30
CA GLY A 632 18.24 -19.62 21.63
C GLY A 632 19.24 -18.56 22.09
N ARG A 633 20.15 -18.18 21.21
CA ARG A 633 21.23 -17.21 21.48
C ARG A 633 20.94 -15.89 20.77
N ARG A 634 21.21 -14.76 21.42
CA ARG A 634 21.16 -13.41 20.85
C ARG A 634 22.45 -12.64 21.14
N ILE A 635 22.71 -11.62 20.33
CA ILE A 635 23.75 -10.62 20.56
C ILE A 635 23.30 -9.75 21.73
N ASN A 636 24.15 -9.56 22.74
CA ASN A 636 23.92 -8.50 23.71
C ASN A 636 24.61 -7.21 23.23
N PHE A 637 23.82 -6.27 22.72
CA PHE A 637 24.28 -4.94 22.31
C PHE A 637 24.46 -3.97 23.49
N ALA A 638 23.99 -4.32 24.68
CA ALA A 638 24.16 -3.57 25.93
C ALA A 638 24.84 -4.46 26.99
N PRO A 639 26.16 -4.71 26.89
CA PRO A 639 26.91 -5.35 27.97
C PRO A 639 26.82 -4.51 29.27
N PRO A 640 26.81 -5.15 30.44
CA PRO A 640 26.78 -4.48 31.74
C PRO A 640 28.11 -3.82 32.11
#